data_AF-A0A7K3J108-F1
#
_entry.id   AF-A0A7K3J108-F1
#
_cell.length_a   1.000
_cell.length_b   1.000
_cell.length_c   1.000
_cell.angle_alpha   90.00
_cell.angle_beta   90.00
_cell.angle_gamma   90.00
#
_symmetry.space_group_name_H-M   'P 1'
#
loop_
_entity.id
_entity.type
_entity.pdbx_description
1 polymer ?
#
loop_
_entity_poly.entity_id
_entity_poly.type
_entity_poly.pdbx_seq_one_letter_code
_entity_poly.pdbx_strand_id
1 'polypeptide(L)'
;MKKKKNRLLVVLALALIMPATMMMVISIVGAGCNVVTPPRPEGPCDIYAAGGSPCVAAHSSTRALYASYNGPLYQVIRQSDGKTLDIGVVKPTRDDPGGYADAAAQDKFCANTYCWISILYDQSGKGNNLIQSPRGGAGNPTAMGGFNSLPIADMAPVTLMGHKVYGIFIEPGMGLRQDDPKGTAVDDQAEGQYWVINGHHYNGGCCFDYGNAEIDSRDDGDGTMETTYYGNAVTWYYGQGPGPWIMTDQENNIVGCVTDSPANKYCPDLPTITWRFVTATFDGEPGHWRTMGGDAQRGDLSIMFDGPRVQNEKATRPELISSYDPMRKQGAIDLGNGGDNGNWSQGTMYEGAMTAAGTFPTEETNQKVQANIVAAGYDVPRLSVAPANATDMPPGLQTFSPGSSQNTTLTFTNTTGAPVKGLNLSLTLPGGWKAVVQNSTETSKSFPDQIEPGASVNATFTVTSGYKAFNGDLVGKASWKNTANGKSQTETAIEKVRNVSPVKINEFRISDGSNTTNSFVELYNAGSSEVDISNWTLTMRPYQMPIFSSVNIPSGTKLASNGFYLLGLSTSGLAVPAKAGESVIYVRSTTGMSAGDVIEIGEGANMERRTIKSVGTAAGLPPGTSSGIRTAGQDTPPTVWQPLPEGPVITIPKGSTNVPVASVAGIVAGQKIGIGYGATYPVAVNPIEKYEVVTVTEVGKPGTQGFLSMDAKAGDTNIKVHPIGNISVGDKIRLDVESEGHGIEWVTVTRVGTQSVRNTFNGPLADNEDPGTGLDLAEPLKFNHSSNLPFACNGTGITFEPATAFDHSSNEPVLPLGTGITLDQPLTMDHEINSVIRDEKVTTAGYQGTPAPDQWFGGPAFFISAGNMVLRDAAGNVVDGLNYGLIVDPWAAEGYMGVSEIEASGCKAPSPRITTTGVNISANAINPVQPDMSTGRYPDGKDNDSNCSDFKVQNNVLMLAASTAGSDNIKVASVAGFSNGQKIIIDKGANSETAVIRAV
;
A
#
# COMPACT_ATOMS: atom_id res chain seq x y z
N MET A 1 -103.17 -13.01 -25.12
CA MET A 1 -104.32 -12.18 -24.68
C MET A 1 -103.79 -10.95 -23.95
N LYS A 2 -104.28 -9.75 -24.32
CA LYS A 2 -104.20 -8.45 -23.61
C LYS A 2 -102.78 -7.89 -23.34
N LYS A 3 -102.21 -7.03 -24.19
CA LYS A 3 -102.41 -5.56 -24.33
C LYS A 3 -102.33 -4.76 -23.02
N LYS A 4 -101.33 -3.86 -23.00
CA LYS A 4 -101.34 -2.45 -22.53
C LYS A 4 -101.36 -2.26 -21.00
N LYS A 5 -100.52 -1.43 -20.36
CA LYS A 5 -99.82 -0.18 -20.73
C LYS A 5 -98.83 0.15 -19.60
N ASN A 6 -97.60 0.59 -19.92
CA ASN A 6 -97.02 1.84 -19.43
C ASN A 6 -95.59 2.06 -19.97
N ARG A 7 -95.54 2.66 -21.17
CA ARG A 7 -94.38 3.38 -21.69
C ARG A 7 -94.39 4.78 -21.09
N LEU A 8 -93.71 4.99 -19.95
CA LEU A 8 -93.36 6.34 -19.48
C LEU A 8 -92.26 6.31 -18.39
N LEU A 9 -91.16 5.58 -18.60
CA LEU A 9 -89.95 5.68 -17.75
C LEU A 9 -88.65 5.18 -18.41
N VAL A 10 -88.65 4.89 -19.72
CA VAL A 10 -87.50 4.28 -20.43
C VAL A 10 -86.83 5.22 -21.44
N VAL A 11 -87.25 6.49 -21.53
CA VAL A 11 -86.67 7.48 -22.47
C VAL A 11 -85.78 8.52 -21.76
N LEU A 12 -85.51 8.37 -20.46
CA LEU A 12 -84.62 9.25 -19.69
C LEU A 12 -83.28 8.62 -19.25
N ALA A 13 -82.92 7.43 -19.76
CA ALA A 13 -81.69 6.71 -19.38
C ALA A 13 -80.65 6.54 -20.50
N LEU A 14 -80.84 7.20 -21.67
CA LEU A 14 -79.93 7.06 -22.83
C LEU A 14 -79.29 8.36 -23.35
N ALA A 15 -79.33 9.46 -22.60
CA ALA A 15 -78.72 10.75 -23.00
C ALA A 15 -77.64 11.26 -22.03
N LEU A 16 -77.13 10.43 -21.11
CA LEU A 16 -76.14 10.82 -20.10
C LEU A 16 -74.93 9.86 -19.96
N ILE A 17 -74.75 8.91 -20.89
CA ILE A 17 -73.66 7.91 -20.84
C ILE A 17 -72.58 8.14 -21.93
N MET A 18 -72.65 9.26 -22.67
CA MET A 18 -71.70 9.57 -23.76
C MET A 18 -70.81 10.83 -23.64
N PRO A 19 -70.80 11.60 -22.52
CA PRO A 19 -69.68 12.52 -22.25
C PRO A 19 -68.79 12.14 -21.05
N ALA A 20 -69.12 11.11 -20.27
CA ALA A 20 -68.34 10.74 -19.08
C ALA A 20 -67.14 9.80 -19.37
N THR A 21 -67.15 9.09 -20.50
CA THR A 21 -66.04 8.20 -20.91
C THR A 21 -64.95 8.89 -21.73
N MET A 22 -65.15 10.14 -22.15
CA MET A 22 -64.13 10.90 -22.90
C MET A 22 -63.41 11.98 -22.06
N MET A 23 -63.93 12.33 -20.87
CA MET A 23 -63.21 13.18 -19.88
C MET A 23 -62.38 12.38 -18.86
N MET A 24 -62.51 11.05 -18.75
CA MET A 24 -61.57 10.22 -17.97
C MET A 24 -60.31 9.84 -18.76
N VAL A 25 -60.29 10.02 -20.09
CA VAL A 25 -59.13 9.74 -20.95
C VAL A 25 -58.23 10.99 -21.12
N ILE A 26 -58.66 12.17 -20.67
CA ILE A 26 -57.82 13.40 -20.68
C ILE A 26 -57.26 13.74 -19.30
N SER A 27 -57.76 13.14 -18.21
CA SER A 27 -57.15 13.25 -16.87
C SER A 27 -56.03 12.24 -16.59
N ILE A 28 -55.75 11.30 -17.50
CA ILE A 28 -54.59 10.38 -17.43
C ILE A 28 -53.38 10.92 -18.23
N VAL A 29 -53.53 12.04 -18.96
CA VAL A 29 -52.43 12.70 -19.69
C VAL A 29 -51.81 13.85 -18.88
N GLY A 30 -52.31 14.12 -17.66
CA GLY A 30 -51.87 15.23 -16.80
C GLY A 30 -51.32 14.84 -15.43
N ALA A 31 -51.35 13.56 -15.05
CA ALA A 31 -50.60 13.05 -13.90
C ALA A 31 -49.35 12.40 -14.46
N GLY A 32 -48.19 13.04 -14.25
CA GLY A 32 -46.91 12.55 -14.73
C GLY A 32 -46.77 11.06 -14.42
N CYS A 33 -46.41 10.27 -15.44
CA CYS A 33 -45.95 8.91 -15.25
C CYS A 33 -44.78 8.96 -14.27
N ASN A 34 -45.03 8.73 -12.97
CA ASN A 34 -44.01 8.25 -12.07
C ASN A 34 -43.64 6.87 -12.60
N VAL A 35 -42.63 6.84 -13.45
CA VAL A 35 -42.00 5.61 -13.92
C VAL A 35 -41.47 4.94 -12.66
N VAL A 36 -42.17 3.93 -12.18
CA VAL A 36 -41.67 3.06 -11.11
C VAL A 36 -40.53 2.26 -11.73
N THR A 37 -39.30 2.75 -11.59
CA THR A 37 -38.10 1.96 -11.86
C THR A 37 -38.17 0.71 -10.99
N PRO A 38 -38.03 -0.50 -11.56
CA PRO A 38 -38.04 -1.71 -10.75
C PRO A 38 -36.94 -1.63 -9.68
N PRO A 39 -37.20 -2.12 -8.46
CA PRO A 39 -36.19 -2.12 -7.40
C PRO A 39 -34.98 -2.96 -7.84
N ARG A 40 -33.79 -2.58 -7.37
CA ARG A 40 -32.56 -3.37 -7.58
C ARG A 40 -32.77 -4.79 -7.04
N PRO A 41 -32.24 -5.83 -7.71
CA PRO A 41 -32.20 -7.18 -7.13
C PRO A 41 -31.52 -7.17 -5.75
N GLU A 42 -31.87 -8.16 -4.92
CA GLU A 42 -31.20 -8.43 -3.65
C GLU A 42 -29.69 -8.55 -3.87
N GLY A 43 -28.90 -7.96 -2.98
CA GLY A 43 -27.46 -8.14 -2.92
C GLY A 43 -27.07 -9.25 -1.94
N PRO A 44 -25.77 -9.60 -1.85
CA PRO A 44 -25.27 -10.61 -0.92
C PRO A 44 -25.72 -10.41 0.53
N CYS A 45 -25.75 -9.17 1.02
CA CYS A 45 -26.14 -8.92 2.41
C CYS A 45 -27.64 -8.98 2.68
N ASP A 46 -28.50 -8.80 1.65
CA ASP A 46 -29.93 -9.09 1.76
C ASP A 46 -30.15 -10.62 1.91
N ILE A 47 -29.39 -11.42 1.17
CA ILE A 47 -29.43 -12.89 1.22
C ILE A 47 -28.98 -13.39 2.59
N TYR A 48 -27.86 -12.87 3.09
CA TYR A 48 -27.37 -13.16 4.43
C TYR A 48 -28.38 -12.81 5.52
N ALA A 49 -28.99 -11.62 5.45
CA ALA A 49 -30.04 -11.21 6.39
C ALA A 49 -31.26 -12.14 6.33
N ALA A 50 -31.72 -12.54 5.13
CA ALA A 50 -32.80 -13.49 4.96
C ALA A 50 -32.46 -14.89 5.49
N GLY A 51 -31.18 -15.26 5.46
CA GLY A 51 -30.63 -16.48 6.03
C GLY A 51 -30.38 -16.46 7.54
N GLY A 52 -30.65 -15.34 8.22
CA GLY A 52 -30.46 -15.20 9.67
C GLY A 52 -29.05 -14.77 10.10
N SER A 53 -28.16 -14.43 9.17
CA SER A 53 -26.78 -14.02 9.43
C SER A 53 -26.49 -12.64 8.82
N PRO A 54 -27.16 -11.55 9.24
CA PRO A 54 -27.04 -10.23 8.60
C PRO A 54 -25.60 -9.72 8.60
N CYS A 55 -25.20 -8.97 7.56
CA CYS A 55 -23.85 -8.39 7.51
C CYS A 55 -23.65 -7.29 8.57
N VAL A 56 -22.46 -7.24 9.17
CA VAL A 56 -21.96 -6.14 10.02
C VAL A 56 -20.82 -5.38 9.39
N ALA A 57 -20.23 -5.90 8.33
CA ALA A 57 -19.33 -5.18 7.45
C ALA A 57 -19.59 -5.60 6.01
N ALA A 58 -19.68 -4.64 5.09
CA ALA A 58 -19.97 -4.92 3.68
C ALA A 58 -19.14 -4.00 2.79
N HIS A 59 -18.11 -4.53 2.15
CA HIS A 59 -17.08 -3.79 1.44
C HIS A 59 -17.07 -4.15 -0.04
N SER A 60 -17.15 -3.15 -0.93
CA SER A 60 -17.00 -3.39 -2.38
C SER A 60 -16.63 -2.10 -3.08
N SER A 61 -15.61 -2.13 -3.92
CA SER A 61 -15.30 -1.04 -4.84
C SER A 61 -16.03 -1.17 -6.18
N THR A 62 -16.82 -2.24 -6.35
CA THR A 62 -17.38 -2.62 -7.66
C THR A 62 -18.89 -2.51 -7.72
N ARG A 63 -19.64 -2.83 -6.65
CA ARG A 63 -21.10 -2.72 -6.61
C ARG A 63 -21.67 -2.56 -5.21
N ALA A 64 -22.96 -2.22 -5.17
CA ALA A 64 -23.74 -2.30 -3.94
C ALA A 64 -24.00 -3.76 -3.53
N LEU A 65 -23.83 -4.06 -2.25
CA LEU A 65 -24.07 -5.37 -1.62
C LEU A 65 -25.45 -5.49 -0.96
N TYR A 66 -26.22 -4.40 -0.96
CA TYR A 66 -27.64 -4.36 -0.61
C TYR A 66 -28.45 -3.73 -1.74
N ALA A 67 -29.67 -4.22 -1.95
CA ALA A 67 -30.62 -3.67 -2.90
C ALA A 67 -30.93 -2.18 -2.62
N SER A 68 -31.02 -1.82 -1.34
CA SER A 68 -31.36 -0.47 -0.88
C SER A 68 -30.18 0.51 -0.85
N TYR A 69 -28.94 0.03 -0.97
CA TYR A 69 -27.77 0.87 -0.77
C TYR A 69 -27.56 1.87 -1.91
N ASN A 70 -27.40 3.15 -1.58
CA ASN A 70 -27.18 4.22 -2.55
C ASN A 70 -26.10 5.22 -2.07
N GLY A 71 -25.31 4.82 -1.08
CA GLY A 71 -24.20 5.59 -0.54
C GLY A 71 -22.92 5.47 -1.37
N PRO A 72 -21.81 6.03 -0.87
CA PRO A 72 -20.50 5.92 -1.49
C PRO A 72 -19.92 4.51 -1.31
N LEU A 73 -19.32 3.93 -2.35
CA LEU A 73 -18.66 2.63 -2.29
C LEU A 73 -17.22 2.74 -1.80
N TYR A 74 -16.48 3.73 -2.31
CA TYR A 74 -15.12 4.02 -1.90
C TYR A 74 -14.78 5.50 -2.15
N GLN A 75 -13.72 5.99 -1.52
CA GLN A 75 -13.19 7.33 -1.74
C GLN A 75 -11.85 7.26 -2.47
N VAL A 76 -11.65 8.14 -3.43
CA VAL A 76 -10.34 8.36 -4.07
C VAL A 76 -9.75 9.70 -3.66
N ILE A 77 -8.43 9.77 -3.48
CA ILE A 77 -7.66 11.00 -3.28
C ILE A 77 -6.72 11.22 -4.47
N ARG A 78 -6.70 12.45 -5.00
CA ARG A 78 -6.00 12.81 -6.23
C ARG A 78 -4.65 13.45 -5.97
N GLN A 79 -3.59 12.96 -6.63
CA GLN A 79 -2.22 13.45 -6.43
C GLN A 79 -2.05 14.94 -6.74
N SER A 80 -2.70 15.43 -7.80
CA SER A 80 -2.46 16.78 -8.33
C SER A 80 -2.77 17.91 -7.34
N ASP A 81 -3.74 17.71 -6.45
CA ASP A 81 -4.22 18.76 -5.55
C ASP A 81 -4.75 18.25 -4.19
N GLY A 82 -4.57 16.97 -3.88
CA GLY A 82 -4.99 16.36 -2.62
C GLY A 82 -6.50 16.29 -2.40
N LYS A 83 -7.32 16.63 -3.41
CA LYS A 83 -8.78 16.56 -3.30
C LYS A 83 -9.26 15.13 -3.29
N THR A 84 -10.39 14.90 -2.63
CA THR A 84 -11.07 13.62 -2.58
C THR A 84 -12.35 13.61 -3.40
N LEU A 85 -12.77 12.42 -3.82
CA LEU A 85 -14.09 12.16 -4.41
C LEU A 85 -14.59 10.80 -3.93
N ASP A 86 -15.83 10.79 -3.44
CA ASP A 86 -16.53 9.54 -3.17
C ASP A 86 -17.15 8.99 -4.46
N ILE A 87 -16.85 7.74 -4.78
CA ILE A 87 -17.43 7.02 -5.91
C ILE A 87 -18.68 6.29 -5.45
N GLY A 88 -19.83 6.76 -5.92
CA GLY A 88 -21.13 6.21 -5.55
C GLY A 88 -21.61 5.08 -6.46
N VAL A 89 -22.79 4.58 -6.11
CA VAL A 89 -23.52 3.59 -6.91
C VAL A 89 -24.29 4.27 -8.05
N VAL A 90 -24.15 3.75 -9.26
CA VAL A 90 -24.96 4.21 -10.40
C VAL A 90 -26.44 3.88 -10.16
N LYS A 91 -27.29 4.88 -10.30
CA LYS A 91 -28.74 4.75 -10.08
C LYS A 91 -29.42 4.01 -11.24
N PRO A 92 -30.46 3.19 -10.96
CA PRO A 92 -31.23 2.56 -12.01
C PRO A 92 -31.87 3.59 -12.94
N THR A 93 -31.90 3.25 -14.23
CA THR A 93 -32.67 3.93 -15.26
C THR A 93 -33.62 2.93 -15.94
N ARG A 94 -34.38 3.37 -16.94
CA ARG A 94 -35.28 2.50 -17.69
C ARG A 94 -34.54 1.34 -18.39
N ASP A 95 -33.32 1.59 -18.86
CA ASP A 95 -32.57 0.69 -19.73
C ASP A 95 -31.31 0.12 -19.04
N ASP A 96 -31.12 0.42 -17.76
CA ASP A 96 -29.93 0.08 -16.97
C ASP A 96 -30.35 -0.14 -15.51
N PRO A 97 -30.16 -1.34 -14.93
CA PRO A 97 -30.54 -1.61 -13.54
C PRO A 97 -29.70 -0.85 -12.50
N GLY A 98 -28.57 -0.23 -12.89
CA GLY A 98 -27.63 0.40 -11.96
C GLY A 98 -27.04 -0.60 -10.97
N GLY A 99 -26.54 -0.11 -9.83
CA GLY A 99 -26.02 -0.95 -8.75
C GLY A 99 -24.50 -1.18 -8.76
N TYR A 100 -23.81 -0.85 -9.85
CA TYR A 100 -22.36 -0.89 -9.97
C TYR A 100 -21.73 0.49 -9.69
N ALA A 101 -20.41 0.52 -9.48
CA ALA A 101 -19.65 1.74 -9.20
C ALA A 101 -19.58 2.72 -10.39
N ASP A 102 -19.61 4.03 -10.12
CA ASP A 102 -19.46 5.07 -11.16
C ASP A 102 -17.99 5.26 -11.57
N ALA A 103 -17.43 4.31 -12.32
CA ALA A 103 -16.07 4.38 -12.84
C ALA A 103 -15.82 5.60 -13.75
N ALA A 104 -16.85 6.11 -14.42
CA ALA A 104 -16.73 7.30 -15.26
C ALA A 104 -16.48 8.57 -14.42
N ALA A 105 -17.06 8.66 -13.22
CA ALA A 105 -16.75 9.72 -12.26
C ALA A 105 -15.29 9.65 -11.80
N GLN A 106 -14.78 8.45 -11.50
CA GLN A 106 -13.37 8.25 -11.16
C GLN A 106 -12.45 8.68 -12.31
N ASP A 107 -12.67 8.15 -13.52
CA ASP A 107 -11.85 8.45 -14.70
C ASP A 107 -11.77 9.97 -14.95
N LYS A 108 -12.90 10.67 -14.82
CA LYS A 108 -12.96 12.12 -14.97
C LYS A 108 -12.22 12.86 -13.86
N PHE A 109 -12.32 12.38 -12.62
CA PHE A 109 -11.68 13.00 -11.47
C PHE A 109 -10.16 12.84 -11.52
N CYS A 110 -9.70 11.65 -11.87
CA CYS A 110 -8.28 11.24 -11.90
C CYS A 110 -7.58 11.54 -13.23
N ALA A 111 -8.25 12.23 -14.16
CA ALA A 111 -7.70 12.53 -15.48
C ALA A 111 -6.36 13.29 -15.39
N ASN A 112 -5.35 12.78 -16.11
CA ASN A 112 -3.98 13.27 -16.20
C ASN A 112 -3.21 13.30 -14.86
N THR A 113 -3.58 12.44 -13.91
CA THR A 113 -2.90 12.31 -12.62
C THR A 113 -3.14 10.91 -12.03
N TYR A 114 -2.61 10.64 -10.84
CA TYR A 114 -2.83 9.40 -10.11
C TYR A 114 -3.84 9.62 -8.98
N CYS A 115 -4.55 8.56 -8.63
CA CYS A 115 -5.48 8.51 -7.52
C CYS A 115 -5.24 7.28 -6.66
N TRP A 116 -5.42 7.41 -5.36
CA TRP A 116 -5.40 6.30 -4.41
C TRP A 116 -6.78 6.08 -3.81
N ILE A 117 -7.12 4.83 -3.52
CA ILE A 117 -8.32 4.48 -2.76
C ILE A 117 -7.99 4.72 -1.28
N SER A 118 -8.55 5.76 -0.68
CA SER A 118 -8.27 6.15 0.72
C SER A 118 -9.24 5.52 1.73
N ILE A 119 -10.46 5.24 1.29
CA ILE A 119 -11.51 4.63 2.13
C ILE A 119 -12.27 3.63 1.27
N LEU A 120 -12.47 2.43 1.79
CA LEU A 120 -13.47 1.47 1.31
C LEU A 120 -14.65 1.49 2.28
N TYR A 121 -15.80 1.99 1.84
CA TYR A 121 -16.93 2.23 2.73
C TYR A 121 -17.66 0.93 3.09
N ASP A 122 -18.08 0.85 4.35
CA ASP A 122 -18.97 -0.17 4.87
C ASP A 122 -20.42 0.16 4.53
N GLN A 123 -21.06 -0.73 3.77
CA GLN A 123 -22.44 -0.57 3.32
C GLN A 123 -23.48 -1.04 4.35
N SER A 124 -23.06 -1.73 5.41
CA SER A 124 -23.97 -2.31 6.42
C SER A 124 -24.64 -1.25 7.31
N GLY A 125 -24.07 -0.04 7.36
CA GLY A 125 -24.50 1.03 8.25
C GLY A 125 -23.89 0.97 9.65
N LYS A 126 -22.96 0.05 9.91
CA LYS A 126 -22.16 0.00 11.16
C LYS A 126 -21.02 1.02 11.15
N GLY A 127 -20.59 1.43 9.96
CA GLY A 127 -19.53 2.42 9.79
C GLY A 127 -18.13 1.81 9.87
N ASN A 128 -18.02 0.50 9.66
CA ASN A 128 -16.79 -0.29 9.72
C ASN A 128 -15.91 -0.08 8.47
N ASN A 129 -15.78 1.16 8.00
CA ASN A 129 -15.05 1.48 6.77
C ASN A 129 -13.58 1.07 6.90
N LEU A 130 -13.00 0.50 5.86
CA LEU A 130 -11.57 0.22 5.82
C LEU A 130 -10.80 1.45 5.34
N ILE A 131 -9.77 1.82 6.11
CA ILE A 131 -8.90 2.97 5.88
C ILE A 131 -7.44 2.52 5.80
N GLN A 132 -6.50 3.44 5.57
CA GLN A 132 -5.07 3.10 5.49
C GLN A 132 -4.60 2.35 6.75
N SER A 133 -4.03 1.15 6.58
CA SER A 133 -3.57 0.34 7.72
C SER A 133 -2.48 1.06 8.51
N PRO A 134 -2.62 1.13 9.85
CA PRO A 134 -1.63 1.75 10.73
C PRO A 134 -0.36 0.90 10.85
N ARG A 135 0.62 1.41 11.61
CA ARG A 135 1.83 0.64 11.92
C ARG A 135 1.48 -0.54 12.82
N GLY A 136 1.86 -1.75 12.42
CA GLY A 136 1.66 -2.97 13.21
C GLY A 136 2.90 -3.54 13.91
N GLY A 137 2.85 -4.84 14.19
CA GLY A 137 3.91 -5.65 14.81
C GLY A 137 4.96 -6.16 13.82
N ALA A 138 4.56 -6.40 12.58
CA ALA A 138 5.39 -6.96 11.52
C ALA A 138 5.26 -6.16 10.20
N GLY A 139 5.64 -6.82 9.10
CA GLY A 139 5.59 -6.27 7.75
C GLY A 139 6.76 -5.34 7.39
N ASN A 140 6.77 -4.94 6.12
CA ASN A 140 7.59 -3.88 5.56
C ASN A 140 6.73 -2.69 5.09
N PRO A 141 6.04 -1.96 5.99
CA PRO A 141 5.21 -0.83 5.57
C PRO A 141 6.04 0.20 4.80
N THR A 142 5.52 0.65 3.67
CA THR A 142 6.27 1.49 2.73
C THR A 142 5.84 2.95 2.76
N ALA A 143 4.66 3.28 3.31
CA ALA A 143 4.25 4.65 3.50
C ALA A 143 4.99 5.27 4.71
N MET A 144 4.98 6.60 4.74
CA MET A 144 5.59 7.41 5.79
C MET A 144 5.06 6.99 7.16
N GLY A 145 5.89 7.07 8.21
CA GLY A 145 5.42 6.73 9.55
C GLY A 145 5.14 5.24 9.79
N GLY A 146 5.42 4.36 8.83
CA GLY A 146 5.16 2.93 8.95
C GLY A 146 3.70 2.53 8.71
N PHE A 147 2.92 3.40 8.06
CA PHE A 147 1.64 3.03 7.47
C PHE A 147 1.86 2.13 6.24
N ASN A 148 0.86 1.31 5.90
CA ASN A 148 0.85 0.65 4.60
C ASN A 148 0.56 1.65 3.48
N SER A 149 1.07 1.39 2.27
CA SER A 149 0.72 2.17 1.09
C SER A 149 -0.75 1.97 0.70
N LEU A 150 -1.38 3.01 0.18
CA LEU A 150 -2.74 2.90 -0.34
C LEU A 150 -2.76 2.28 -1.75
N PRO A 151 -3.84 1.57 -2.12
CA PRO A 151 -4.03 1.04 -3.48
C PRO A 151 -4.20 2.15 -4.52
N ILE A 152 -3.59 2.01 -5.69
CA ILE A 152 -3.83 2.92 -6.84
C ILE A 152 -5.16 2.55 -7.50
N ALA A 153 -5.99 3.56 -7.77
CA ALA A 153 -7.41 3.38 -8.07
C ALA A 153 -7.72 2.78 -9.45
N ASP A 154 -6.78 2.81 -10.42
CA ASP A 154 -6.99 2.36 -11.80
C ASP A 154 -6.23 1.09 -12.19
N MET A 155 -5.61 0.38 -11.23
CA MET A 155 -4.77 -0.80 -11.50
C MET A 155 -5.53 -2.12 -11.67
N ALA A 156 -6.80 -2.21 -11.26
CA ALA A 156 -7.61 -3.42 -11.40
C ALA A 156 -8.95 -3.20 -12.14
N PRO A 157 -8.94 -2.69 -13.38
CA PRO A 157 -10.16 -2.56 -14.17
C PRO A 157 -10.79 -3.94 -14.44
N VAL A 158 -12.11 -4.03 -14.36
CA VAL A 158 -12.90 -5.21 -14.75
C VAL A 158 -14.26 -4.78 -15.29
N THR A 159 -15.02 -5.73 -15.83
CA THR A 159 -16.43 -5.53 -16.16
C THR A 159 -17.30 -6.20 -15.10
N LEU A 160 -18.36 -5.53 -14.65
CA LEU A 160 -19.39 -6.09 -13.78
C LEU A 160 -20.75 -5.56 -14.21
N MET A 161 -21.77 -6.42 -14.28
CA MET A 161 -23.10 -6.08 -14.81
C MET A 161 -23.06 -5.45 -16.22
N GLY A 162 -21.99 -5.71 -16.99
CA GLY A 162 -21.78 -5.11 -18.31
C GLY A 162 -21.16 -3.70 -18.29
N HIS A 163 -20.68 -3.21 -17.16
CA HIS A 163 -20.07 -1.89 -17.00
C HIS A 163 -18.66 -1.97 -16.44
N LYS A 164 -17.81 -1.01 -16.82
CA LYS A 164 -16.47 -0.87 -16.25
C LYS A 164 -16.56 -0.49 -14.77
N VAL A 165 -15.78 -1.19 -13.95
CA VAL A 165 -15.57 -0.92 -12.53
C VAL A 165 -14.10 -1.20 -12.18
N TYR A 166 -13.67 -0.79 -10.99
CA TYR A 166 -12.30 -0.99 -10.51
C TYR A 166 -12.29 -1.84 -9.23
N GLY A 167 -11.47 -2.88 -9.21
CA GLY A 167 -11.10 -3.60 -7.98
C GLY A 167 -10.02 -2.88 -7.19
N ILE A 168 -9.64 -3.46 -6.06
CA ILE A 168 -8.57 -2.98 -5.19
C ILE A 168 -7.32 -3.82 -5.43
N PHE A 169 -6.33 -3.25 -6.11
CA PHE A 169 -5.06 -3.91 -6.42
C PHE A 169 -4.07 -3.72 -5.25
N ILE A 170 -3.71 -4.80 -4.57
CA ILE A 170 -2.79 -4.84 -3.44
C ILE A 170 -1.43 -5.34 -3.92
N GLU A 171 -0.41 -4.50 -3.76
CA GLU A 171 1.00 -4.85 -3.88
C GLU A 171 1.60 -5.11 -2.49
N PRO A 172 2.76 -5.78 -2.39
CA PRO A 172 3.45 -5.90 -1.11
C PRO A 172 3.75 -4.52 -0.50
N GLY A 173 3.39 -4.34 0.76
CA GLY A 173 3.45 -3.09 1.50
C GLY A 173 2.13 -2.31 1.52
N MET A 174 1.08 -2.78 0.82
CA MET A 174 -0.27 -2.20 0.85
C MET A 174 -1.20 -2.94 1.81
N GLY A 175 -2.28 -2.28 2.22
CA GLY A 175 -3.36 -2.87 3.00
C GLY A 175 -4.34 -1.82 3.50
N LEU A 176 -5.56 -2.24 3.82
CA LEU A 176 -6.58 -1.42 4.47
C LEU A 176 -7.07 -2.11 5.76
N ARG A 177 -7.50 -1.34 6.75
CA ARG A 177 -7.92 -1.88 8.06
C ARG A 177 -8.99 -1.03 8.75
N GLN A 178 -9.70 -1.65 9.70
CA GLN A 178 -10.54 -1.02 10.72
C GLN A 178 -10.29 -1.68 12.08
N ASP A 179 -9.65 -0.95 12.99
CA ASP A 179 -9.28 -1.44 14.34
C ASP A 179 -10.32 -1.10 15.43
N ASP A 180 -11.30 -0.24 15.16
CA ASP A 180 -12.42 0.07 16.06
C ASP A 180 -13.79 -0.25 15.43
N PRO A 181 -14.06 -1.52 15.07
CA PRO A 181 -15.29 -1.93 14.44
C PRO A 181 -16.45 -2.08 15.42
N LYS A 182 -17.64 -2.25 14.85
CA LYS A 182 -18.90 -2.41 15.55
C LYS A 182 -19.66 -3.63 15.05
N GLY A 183 -19.99 -4.52 15.98
CA GLY A 183 -20.85 -5.69 15.76
C GLY A 183 -20.16 -6.90 15.14
N THR A 184 -18.85 -6.83 14.86
CA THR A 184 -18.02 -7.97 14.47
C THR A 184 -17.88 -8.96 15.62
N ALA A 185 -17.71 -10.24 15.32
CA ALA A 185 -17.58 -11.26 16.36
C ALA A 185 -16.29 -11.06 17.16
N VAL A 186 -16.38 -11.28 18.47
CA VAL A 186 -15.24 -11.32 19.38
C VAL A 186 -15.22 -12.65 20.12
N ASP A 187 -14.07 -12.99 20.71
CA ASP A 187 -13.84 -14.25 21.40
C ASP A 187 -14.20 -15.48 20.54
N ASP A 188 -15.07 -16.34 21.06
CA ASP A 188 -15.52 -17.58 20.44
C ASP A 188 -16.89 -17.43 19.75
N GLN A 189 -17.37 -16.19 19.60
CA GLN A 189 -18.64 -15.94 18.90
C GLN A 189 -18.57 -16.43 17.46
N ALA A 190 -19.67 -16.99 16.97
CA ALA A 190 -19.76 -17.42 15.59
C ALA A 190 -19.78 -16.22 14.62
N GLU A 191 -19.18 -16.40 13.45
CA GLU A 191 -19.25 -15.46 12.32
C GLU A 191 -19.15 -16.18 10.99
N GLY A 192 -19.44 -15.46 9.91
CA GLY A 192 -19.10 -15.88 8.56
C GLY A 192 -18.68 -14.70 7.71
N GLN A 193 -17.96 -15.00 6.65
CA GLN A 193 -17.37 -14.00 5.77
C GLN A 193 -17.17 -14.56 4.37
N TYR A 194 -17.23 -13.67 3.38
CA TYR A 194 -16.93 -14.00 2.00
C TYR A 194 -16.18 -12.87 1.31
N TRP A 195 -15.53 -13.21 0.21
CA TRP A 195 -14.97 -12.25 -0.73
C TRP A 195 -14.93 -12.78 -2.16
N VAL A 196 -14.78 -11.85 -3.10
CA VAL A 196 -14.51 -12.10 -4.52
C VAL A 196 -13.18 -11.46 -4.89
N ILE A 197 -12.27 -12.26 -5.44
CA ILE A 197 -10.89 -11.86 -5.71
C ILE A 197 -10.39 -12.28 -7.09
N ASN A 198 -9.23 -11.77 -7.50
CA ASN A 198 -8.50 -12.21 -8.68
C ASN A 198 -7.65 -13.45 -8.36
N GLY A 199 -8.06 -14.63 -8.82
CA GLY A 199 -7.31 -15.87 -8.57
C GLY A 199 -5.96 -15.95 -9.30
N HIS A 200 -5.65 -15.01 -10.18
CA HIS A 200 -4.37 -14.93 -10.91
C HIS A 200 -3.46 -13.81 -10.39
N HIS A 201 -3.81 -13.15 -9.28
CA HIS A 201 -2.94 -12.18 -8.61
C HIS A 201 -2.73 -12.63 -7.16
N TYR A 202 -1.57 -13.22 -6.89
CA TYR A 202 -1.18 -13.75 -5.57
C TYR A 202 0.34 -13.90 -5.46
N ASN A 203 0.85 -14.16 -4.26
CA ASN A 203 2.21 -14.67 -4.02
C ASN A 203 2.22 -15.54 -2.75
N GLY A 204 3.42 -15.89 -2.26
CA GLY A 204 3.62 -16.67 -1.03
C GLY A 204 3.91 -15.84 0.21
N GLY A 205 3.81 -14.51 0.13
CA GLY A 205 4.04 -13.61 1.25
C GLY A 205 2.86 -13.57 2.22
N CYS A 206 3.14 -13.33 3.51
CA CYS A 206 2.10 -13.13 4.50
C CYS A 206 1.64 -11.67 4.53
N CYS A 207 0.34 -11.40 4.58
CA CYS A 207 -0.76 -12.32 4.27
C CYS A 207 -1.80 -11.59 3.41
N PHE A 208 -2.41 -12.28 2.43
CA PHE A 208 -3.45 -11.67 1.59
C PHE A 208 -4.79 -12.13 2.15
N ASP A 209 -5.25 -11.35 3.13
CA ASP A 209 -6.39 -11.69 3.96
C ASP A 209 -7.55 -10.72 3.77
N TYR A 210 -8.72 -11.15 4.21
CA TYR A 210 -9.88 -10.32 4.49
C TYR A 210 -10.67 -10.96 5.61
N GLY A 211 -10.84 -10.26 6.74
CA GLY A 211 -11.69 -10.75 7.81
C GLY A 211 -11.37 -10.23 9.19
N ASN A 212 -11.70 -11.03 10.20
CA ASN A 212 -11.56 -10.71 11.61
C ASN A 212 -10.09 -10.76 12.06
N ALA A 213 -9.62 -9.70 12.72
CA ALA A 213 -8.24 -9.57 13.17
C ALA A 213 -8.10 -8.87 14.53
N GLU A 214 -6.86 -8.65 14.97
CA GLU A 214 -6.49 -7.94 16.20
C GLU A 214 -6.72 -6.44 16.12
N ILE A 215 -7.14 -5.82 17.21
CA ILE A 215 -7.50 -4.39 17.23
C ILE A 215 -6.28 -3.47 17.39
N ASP A 216 -5.07 -4.01 17.50
CA ASP A 216 -3.84 -3.23 17.61
C ASP A 216 -2.81 -3.45 16.50
N SER A 217 -3.22 -4.19 15.45
CA SER A 217 -2.37 -4.58 14.33
C SER A 217 -1.10 -5.35 14.75
N ARG A 218 -1.15 -6.16 15.82
CA ARG A 218 -0.06 -7.03 16.27
C ARG A 218 -0.54 -8.47 16.41
N ASP A 219 0.41 -9.40 16.41
CA ASP A 219 0.15 -10.79 16.77
C ASP A 219 -0.10 -10.85 18.28
N ASP A 220 -1.35 -11.13 18.64
CA ASP A 220 -1.81 -11.28 20.02
C ASP A 220 -2.02 -12.75 20.42
N GLY A 221 -1.60 -13.67 19.57
CA GLY A 221 -1.50 -15.10 19.84
C GLY A 221 -2.42 -16.00 19.03
N ASP A 222 -2.27 -17.31 19.22
CA ASP A 222 -3.09 -18.31 18.55
C ASP A 222 -4.61 -18.03 18.76
N GLY A 223 -5.38 -17.96 17.68
CA GLY A 223 -6.85 -17.85 17.71
C GLY A 223 -7.43 -16.44 17.82
N THR A 224 -6.62 -15.39 17.66
CA THR A 224 -7.08 -13.98 17.69
C THR A 224 -7.57 -13.46 16.34
N MET A 225 -7.30 -14.18 15.25
CA MET A 225 -7.83 -13.89 13.91
C MET A 225 -8.81 -14.97 13.44
N GLU A 226 -9.70 -14.58 12.53
CA GLU A 226 -10.44 -15.46 11.64
C GLU A 226 -10.63 -14.74 10.30
N THR A 227 -9.76 -14.99 9.33
CA THR A 227 -9.84 -14.36 7.99
C THR A 227 -10.07 -15.38 6.87
N THR A 228 -10.53 -14.93 5.70
CA THR A 228 -10.27 -15.65 4.45
C THR A 228 -8.86 -15.33 3.96
N TYR A 229 -8.09 -16.34 3.56
CA TYR A 229 -6.77 -16.20 2.92
C TYR A 229 -6.79 -16.74 1.49
N TYR A 230 -6.04 -16.10 0.59
CA TYR A 230 -5.74 -16.65 -0.73
C TYR A 230 -4.29 -16.44 -1.16
N GLY A 231 -3.60 -17.52 -1.51
CA GLY A 231 -2.23 -17.46 -1.98
C GLY A 231 -1.55 -18.82 -2.01
N ASN A 232 -0.24 -18.83 -2.17
CA ASN A 232 0.55 -20.06 -2.24
C ASN A 232 1.67 -20.15 -1.19
N ALA A 233 1.46 -19.53 -0.02
CA ALA A 233 2.39 -19.65 1.10
C ALA A 233 2.51 -21.12 1.57
N VAL A 234 3.74 -21.56 1.83
CA VAL A 234 4.05 -22.92 2.31
C VAL A 234 4.72 -22.93 3.70
N THR A 235 4.78 -21.77 4.34
CA THR A 235 5.32 -21.61 5.71
C THR A 235 4.43 -22.27 6.76
N TRP A 236 3.11 -22.27 6.53
CA TRP A 236 2.09 -22.87 7.40
C TRP A 236 1.46 -24.09 6.73
N TYR A 237 0.13 -24.26 6.81
CA TYR A 237 -0.55 -25.29 6.04
C TYR A 237 -0.53 -24.96 4.56
N TYR A 238 -0.48 -26.01 3.74
CA TYR A 238 -0.46 -25.88 2.28
C TYR A 238 -1.14 -27.07 1.60
N GLY A 239 -1.74 -26.81 0.45
CA GLY A 239 -2.41 -27.83 -0.35
C GLY A 239 -1.52 -28.43 -1.43
N GLN A 240 -2.16 -28.98 -2.47
CA GLN A 240 -1.44 -29.52 -3.62
C GLN A 240 -0.69 -28.42 -4.39
N GLY A 241 0.59 -28.64 -4.69
CA GLY A 241 1.40 -27.71 -5.46
C GLY A 241 0.90 -27.54 -6.92
N PRO A 242 1.04 -26.35 -7.52
CA PRO A 242 1.79 -25.19 -7.03
C PRO A 242 0.96 -24.17 -6.20
N GLY A 243 -0.28 -24.48 -5.82
CA GLY A 243 -1.24 -23.48 -5.35
C GLY A 243 -1.71 -22.55 -6.49
N PRO A 244 -2.45 -21.47 -6.19
CA PRO A 244 -2.84 -20.99 -4.87
C PRO A 244 -4.00 -21.80 -4.26
N TRP A 245 -4.27 -21.55 -2.99
CA TRP A 245 -5.31 -22.23 -2.20
C TRP A 245 -6.23 -21.23 -1.50
N ILE A 246 -7.46 -21.65 -1.25
CA ILE A 246 -8.40 -20.96 -0.35
C ILE A 246 -8.18 -21.53 1.05
N MET A 247 -7.79 -20.68 1.98
CA MET A 247 -7.51 -21.05 3.37
C MET A 247 -8.07 -19.98 4.30
N THR A 248 -7.73 -20.07 5.59
CA THR A 248 -8.04 -19.07 6.60
C THR A 248 -6.78 -18.72 7.38
N ASP A 249 -6.61 -17.45 7.76
CA ASP A 249 -5.67 -17.10 8.83
C ASP A 249 -6.40 -17.15 10.18
N GLN A 250 -5.84 -17.91 11.13
CA GLN A 250 -6.31 -18.00 12.51
C GLN A 250 -5.30 -17.43 13.52
N GLU A 251 -4.37 -16.61 13.04
CA GLU A 251 -3.14 -16.14 13.71
C GLU A 251 -2.16 -17.28 13.99
N ASN A 252 -0.89 -17.02 13.72
CA ASN A 252 0.22 -17.96 13.78
C ASN A 252 0.07 -19.21 12.87
N ASN A 253 -1.06 -19.39 12.17
CA ASN A 253 -1.29 -20.41 11.17
C ASN A 253 -2.28 -19.94 10.09
N ILE A 254 -1.84 -20.03 8.83
CA ILE A 254 -2.73 -20.12 7.67
C ILE A 254 -3.12 -21.59 7.49
N VAL A 255 -4.42 -21.89 7.47
CA VAL A 255 -4.97 -23.25 7.61
C VAL A 255 -5.92 -23.59 6.47
N GLY A 256 -5.64 -24.69 5.78
CA GLY A 256 -6.54 -25.28 4.76
C GLY A 256 -7.16 -26.61 5.15
N CYS A 257 -6.72 -27.20 6.28
CA CYS A 257 -7.25 -28.43 6.84
C CYS A 257 -6.74 -28.63 8.28
N VAL A 258 -7.35 -29.56 9.02
CA VAL A 258 -6.80 -30.06 10.30
C VAL A 258 -6.20 -31.44 10.08
N THR A 259 -4.99 -31.65 10.58
CA THR A 259 -4.24 -32.90 10.47
C THR A 259 -4.10 -33.57 11.84
N ASP A 260 -3.86 -34.89 11.86
CA ASP A 260 -3.69 -35.68 13.10
C ASP A 260 -2.46 -35.28 13.94
N SER A 261 -1.57 -34.42 13.41
CA SER A 261 -0.37 -33.96 14.10
C SER A 261 -0.05 -32.51 13.72
N PRO A 262 0.22 -31.61 14.69
CA PRO A 262 0.54 -30.22 14.43
C PRO A 262 1.83 -30.01 13.62
N ALA A 263 2.70 -31.02 13.53
CA ALA A 263 3.91 -30.98 12.70
C ALA A 263 3.63 -31.27 11.22
N ASN A 264 2.51 -31.93 10.89
CA ASN A 264 2.12 -32.17 9.51
C ASN A 264 1.23 -31.03 9.02
N LYS A 265 1.77 -30.18 8.16
CA LYS A 265 1.07 -29.02 7.59
C LYS A 265 0.51 -29.28 6.18
N TYR A 266 0.73 -30.46 5.62
CA TYR A 266 0.25 -30.77 4.26
C TYR A 266 -1.22 -31.18 4.26
N CYS A 267 -2.01 -30.50 3.42
CA CYS A 267 -3.43 -30.75 3.19
C CYS A 267 -3.64 -31.45 1.84
N PRO A 268 -3.67 -32.80 1.79
CA PRO A 268 -3.70 -33.53 0.53
C PRO A 268 -4.96 -33.29 -0.31
N ASP A 269 -6.09 -33.00 0.35
CA ASP A 269 -7.39 -32.81 -0.30
C ASP A 269 -7.68 -31.34 -0.66
N LEU A 270 -6.80 -30.40 -0.29
CA LEU A 270 -6.97 -28.98 -0.59
C LEU A 270 -6.59 -28.69 -2.05
N PRO A 271 -7.55 -28.30 -2.91
CA PRO A 271 -7.31 -28.20 -4.35
C PRO A 271 -6.59 -26.91 -4.74
N THR A 272 -5.81 -26.99 -5.82
CA THR A 272 -5.26 -25.80 -6.49
C THR A 272 -6.37 -25.06 -7.24
N ILE A 273 -6.45 -23.74 -7.04
CA ILE A 273 -7.45 -22.88 -7.69
C ILE A 273 -6.89 -22.31 -8.99
N THR A 274 -7.71 -22.32 -10.06
CA THR A 274 -7.30 -21.87 -11.41
C THR A 274 -8.19 -20.77 -11.99
N TRP A 275 -9.26 -20.38 -11.30
CA TRP A 275 -10.23 -19.41 -11.78
C TRP A 275 -9.68 -17.98 -11.76
N ARG A 276 -10.04 -17.18 -12.76
CA ARG A 276 -9.67 -15.76 -12.81
C ARG A 276 -10.41 -14.93 -11.76
N PHE A 277 -11.67 -15.28 -11.48
CA PHE A 277 -12.48 -14.66 -10.44
C PHE A 277 -12.89 -15.76 -9.46
N VAL A 278 -12.49 -15.61 -8.20
CA VAL A 278 -12.70 -16.61 -7.16
C VAL A 278 -13.68 -16.05 -6.15
N THR A 279 -14.74 -16.79 -5.85
CA THR A 279 -15.52 -16.59 -4.64
C THR A 279 -14.98 -17.54 -3.57
N ALA A 280 -14.70 -17.03 -2.38
CA ALA A 280 -14.31 -17.84 -1.24
C ALA A 280 -15.05 -17.39 0.02
N THR A 281 -15.37 -18.35 0.89
CA THR A 281 -16.02 -18.10 2.19
C THR A 281 -15.22 -18.72 3.32
N PHE A 282 -15.35 -18.14 4.50
CA PHE A 282 -14.95 -18.74 5.76
C PHE A 282 -16.09 -18.54 6.77
N ASP A 283 -16.50 -19.59 7.45
CA ASP A 283 -17.50 -19.56 8.51
C ASP A 283 -16.90 -20.24 9.76
N GLY A 284 -16.99 -19.60 10.93
CA GLY A 284 -16.42 -20.08 12.19
C GLY A 284 -17.44 -20.06 13.32
N GLU A 285 -17.46 -21.10 14.15
CA GLU A 285 -18.25 -21.18 15.38
C GLU A 285 -17.48 -21.93 16.49
N PRO A 286 -17.97 -22.00 17.74
CA PRO A 286 -17.30 -22.75 18.80
C PRO A 286 -16.93 -24.19 18.38
N GLY A 287 -15.63 -24.51 18.44
CA GLY A 287 -15.12 -25.84 18.11
C GLY A 287 -15.17 -26.26 16.63
N HIS A 288 -15.62 -25.40 15.70
CA HIS A 288 -15.87 -25.76 14.29
C HIS A 288 -15.61 -24.60 13.31
N TRP A 289 -15.16 -24.92 12.09
CA TRP A 289 -15.11 -23.97 10.98
C TRP A 289 -15.29 -24.65 9.62
N ARG A 290 -15.66 -23.86 8.61
CA ARG A 290 -15.85 -24.29 7.22
C ARG A 290 -15.33 -23.24 6.24
N THR A 291 -14.71 -23.70 5.15
CA THR A 291 -14.41 -22.87 3.98
C THR A 291 -15.05 -23.46 2.72
N MET A 292 -15.50 -22.56 1.84
CA MET A 292 -16.03 -22.92 0.53
C MET A 292 -15.39 -22.08 -0.57
N GLY A 293 -15.34 -22.60 -1.80
CA GLY A 293 -14.74 -21.92 -2.93
C GLY A 293 -15.39 -22.25 -4.27
N GLY A 294 -15.43 -21.28 -5.20
CA GLY A 294 -15.99 -21.46 -6.53
C GLY A 294 -15.56 -20.39 -7.53
N ASP A 295 -15.87 -20.63 -8.81
CA ASP A 295 -15.68 -19.65 -9.89
C ASP A 295 -16.76 -18.56 -9.78
N ALA A 296 -16.37 -17.32 -9.54
CA ALA A 296 -17.32 -16.21 -9.41
C ALA A 296 -18.06 -15.91 -10.73
N GLN A 297 -17.66 -16.52 -11.85
CA GLN A 297 -18.34 -16.38 -13.14
C GLN A 297 -19.39 -17.47 -13.40
N ARG A 298 -19.35 -18.62 -12.71
CA ARG A 298 -20.26 -19.75 -12.97
C ARG A 298 -20.27 -20.82 -11.87
N GLY A 299 -21.36 -21.59 -11.82
CA GLY A 299 -21.44 -22.80 -11.00
C GLY A 299 -21.54 -22.52 -9.50
N ASP A 300 -21.51 -23.60 -8.73
CA ASP A 300 -21.75 -23.61 -7.29
C ASP A 300 -20.43 -23.58 -6.51
N LEU A 301 -20.49 -23.22 -5.22
CA LEU A 301 -19.37 -23.38 -4.31
C LEU A 301 -19.14 -24.86 -3.98
N SER A 302 -17.88 -25.24 -3.78
CA SER A 302 -17.49 -26.53 -3.21
C SER A 302 -16.91 -26.33 -1.81
N ILE A 303 -17.10 -27.28 -0.91
CA ILE A 303 -16.43 -27.29 0.40
C ILE A 303 -14.94 -27.54 0.18
N MET A 304 -14.10 -26.64 0.71
CA MET A 304 -12.65 -26.79 0.74
C MET A 304 -12.22 -27.51 2.03
N PHE A 305 -12.84 -27.15 3.16
CA PHE A 305 -12.73 -27.83 4.45
C PHE A 305 -14.00 -27.60 5.30
N ASP A 306 -14.35 -28.57 6.13
CA ASP A 306 -15.44 -28.50 7.10
C ASP A 306 -15.08 -29.42 8.28
N GLY A 307 -14.81 -28.84 9.45
CA GLY A 307 -14.27 -29.64 10.56
C GLY A 307 -13.88 -28.87 11.82
N PRO A 308 -13.16 -29.52 12.75
CA PRO A 308 -12.84 -28.94 14.06
C PRO A 308 -11.81 -27.83 13.98
N ARG A 309 -11.60 -27.11 15.10
CA ARG A 309 -10.51 -26.15 15.29
C ARG A 309 -9.12 -26.79 15.17
N VAL A 310 -8.12 -25.96 14.89
CA VAL A 310 -6.71 -26.36 14.78
C VAL A 310 -6.28 -27.03 16.09
N GLN A 311 -5.53 -28.13 15.97
CA GLN A 311 -4.97 -28.83 17.13
C GLN A 311 -3.49 -28.49 17.30
N ASN A 312 -3.04 -28.31 18.54
CA ASN A 312 -1.63 -28.18 18.89
C ASN A 312 -1.36 -28.65 20.33
N GLU A 313 -0.07 -28.82 20.66
CA GLU A 313 0.36 -29.23 22.00
C GLU A 313 0.46 -28.05 23.00
N LYS A 314 0.03 -26.85 22.60
CA LYS A 314 0.20 -25.60 23.37
C LYS A 314 -0.92 -25.36 24.40
N ALA A 315 -1.74 -26.34 24.73
CA ALA A 315 -2.75 -26.18 25.78
C ALA A 315 -2.07 -25.85 27.13
N THR A 316 -2.23 -24.61 27.61
CA THR A 316 -1.60 -24.14 28.86
C THR A 316 -2.42 -24.49 30.10
N ARG A 317 -3.66 -24.97 29.92
CA ARG A 317 -4.54 -25.41 31.00
C ARG A 317 -5.19 -26.77 30.71
N PRO A 318 -5.47 -27.60 31.74
CA PRO A 318 -6.03 -28.94 31.55
C PRO A 318 -7.41 -28.98 30.88
N GLU A 319 -8.19 -27.91 30.95
CA GLU A 319 -9.52 -27.80 30.33
C GLU A 319 -9.47 -27.42 28.84
N LEU A 320 -8.34 -26.95 28.33
CA LEU A 320 -8.18 -26.57 26.92
C LEU A 320 -7.66 -27.76 26.11
N ILE A 321 -8.21 -27.95 24.91
CA ILE A 321 -7.78 -28.98 23.96
C ILE A 321 -6.68 -28.42 23.04
N SER A 322 -6.73 -27.12 22.73
CA SER A 322 -5.74 -26.38 21.94
C SER A 322 -5.73 -24.90 22.36
N SER A 323 -4.69 -24.15 22.01
CA SER A 323 -4.74 -22.68 22.12
C SER A 323 -5.68 -22.01 21.10
N TYR A 324 -6.18 -22.73 20.09
CA TYR A 324 -7.18 -22.26 19.12
C TYR A 324 -8.65 -22.59 19.51
N ASP A 325 -8.88 -23.19 20.69
CA ASP A 325 -10.22 -23.58 21.14
C ASP A 325 -10.38 -23.39 22.66
N PRO A 326 -11.18 -22.39 23.11
CA PRO A 326 -11.98 -21.48 22.30
C PRO A 326 -11.12 -20.43 21.55
N MET A 327 -11.67 -19.84 20.50
CA MET A 327 -11.08 -18.68 19.82
C MET A 327 -11.09 -17.44 20.73
N ARG A 328 -10.25 -16.45 20.38
CA ARG A 328 -10.07 -15.18 21.09
C ARG A 328 -10.08 -13.99 20.12
N LYS A 329 -10.99 -14.02 19.14
CA LYS A 329 -11.16 -12.96 18.14
C LYS A 329 -11.29 -11.58 18.79
N GLN A 330 -10.74 -10.55 18.16
CA GLN A 330 -10.81 -9.19 18.69
C GLN A 330 -11.72 -8.27 17.86
N GLY A 331 -12.14 -8.72 16.70
CA GLY A 331 -13.20 -8.08 15.92
C GLY A 331 -12.71 -7.10 14.87
N ALA A 332 -11.43 -6.71 14.83
CA ALA A 332 -10.87 -5.82 13.79
C ALA A 332 -11.15 -6.36 12.39
N ILE A 333 -11.06 -5.50 11.38
CA ILE A 333 -11.22 -5.93 9.98
C ILE A 333 -9.99 -5.55 9.19
N ASP A 334 -9.33 -6.51 8.54
CA ASP A 334 -8.21 -6.26 7.64
C ASP A 334 -8.52 -6.60 6.17
N LEU A 335 -7.66 -6.10 5.28
CA LEU A 335 -7.69 -6.37 3.86
C LEU A 335 -6.28 -6.22 3.27
N GLY A 336 -5.74 -7.33 2.75
CA GLY A 336 -4.50 -7.37 1.97
C GLY A 336 -3.22 -7.46 2.78
N ASN A 337 -3.32 -7.62 4.09
CA ASN A 337 -2.24 -7.84 5.05
C ASN A 337 -2.74 -8.79 6.16
N GLY A 338 -1.84 -9.37 6.95
CA GLY A 338 -2.21 -10.16 8.13
C GLY A 338 -2.52 -9.31 9.35
N GLY A 339 -2.93 -9.96 10.44
CA GLY A 339 -3.34 -9.37 11.70
C GLY A 339 -2.27 -8.49 12.34
N ASP A 340 -1.04 -8.97 12.34
CA ASP A 340 0.14 -8.26 12.82
C ASP A 340 0.70 -7.19 11.85
N ASN A 341 -0.03 -6.90 10.77
CA ASN A 341 0.36 -6.09 9.62
C ASN A 341 1.45 -6.71 8.73
N GLY A 342 1.57 -8.05 8.72
CA GLY A 342 2.34 -8.79 7.71
C GLY A 342 1.82 -8.46 6.31
N ASN A 343 2.59 -7.69 5.54
CA ASN A 343 2.16 -7.07 4.28
C ASN A 343 3.07 -7.45 3.10
N TRP A 344 3.63 -8.66 3.11
CA TRP A 344 4.44 -9.18 2.01
C TRP A 344 3.62 -9.81 0.88
N SER A 345 2.32 -9.97 1.12
CA SER A 345 1.40 -10.57 0.18
C SER A 345 1.05 -9.61 -0.97
N GLN A 346 0.36 -10.12 -1.98
CA GLN A 346 -0.25 -9.31 -3.03
C GLN A 346 -1.55 -9.98 -3.48
N GLY A 347 -2.47 -9.18 -4.04
CA GLY A 347 -3.72 -9.72 -4.55
C GLY A 347 -4.68 -8.65 -5.04
N THR A 348 -5.88 -9.06 -5.47
CA THR A 348 -6.91 -8.09 -5.88
C THR A 348 -8.26 -8.50 -5.34
N MET A 349 -8.90 -7.58 -4.61
CA MET A 349 -10.24 -7.72 -4.06
C MET A 349 -11.26 -6.93 -4.88
N TYR A 350 -12.47 -7.48 -5.03
CA TYR A 350 -13.58 -6.82 -5.74
C TYR A 350 -14.76 -6.50 -4.82
N GLU A 351 -15.13 -7.44 -3.96
CA GLU A 351 -16.16 -7.30 -2.93
C GLU A 351 -15.98 -8.34 -1.81
N GLY A 352 -16.55 -8.07 -0.64
CA GLY A 352 -16.59 -8.98 0.50
C GLY A 352 -17.48 -8.47 1.63
N ALA A 353 -17.89 -9.35 2.52
CA ALA A 353 -18.68 -8.99 3.70
C ALA A 353 -18.39 -9.93 4.88
N MET A 354 -18.68 -9.45 6.09
CA MET A 354 -18.68 -10.22 7.34
C MET A 354 -20.07 -10.18 7.98
N THR A 355 -20.53 -11.29 8.54
CA THR A 355 -21.82 -11.43 9.22
C THR A 355 -21.73 -11.10 10.70
N ALA A 356 -22.87 -10.81 11.31
CA ALA A 356 -22.96 -10.39 12.70
C ALA A 356 -22.39 -11.41 13.67
N ALA A 357 -21.85 -10.91 14.77
CA ALA A 357 -21.51 -11.70 15.95
C ALA A 357 -22.60 -12.72 16.30
N GLY A 358 -22.19 -13.95 16.61
CA GLY A 358 -23.07 -15.04 16.99
C GLY A 358 -23.86 -15.68 15.83
N THR A 359 -23.44 -15.47 14.58
CA THR A 359 -24.11 -16.04 13.40
C THR A 359 -23.19 -16.94 12.59
N PHE A 360 -23.70 -18.11 12.18
CA PHE A 360 -22.97 -19.05 11.33
C PHE A 360 -23.78 -19.28 10.04
N PRO A 361 -23.38 -18.68 8.90
CA PRO A 361 -24.10 -18.88 7.65
C PRO A 361 -24.23 -20.36 7.28
N THR A 362 -25.39 -20.75 6.76
CA THR A 362 -25.56 -22.11 6.25
C THR A 362 -24.91 -22.27 4.86
N GLU A 363 -24.56 -23.51 4.50
CA GLU A 363 -24.11 -23.82 3.14
C GLU A 363 -25.11 -23.31 2.09
N GLU A 364 -26.41 -23.49 2.32
CA GLU A 364 -27.47 -23.02 1.43
C GLU A 364 -27.45 -21.48 1.26
N THR A 365 -27.22 -20.74 2.34
CA THR A 365 -27.07 -19.28 2.30
C THR A 365 -25.87 -18.89 1.44
N ASN A 366 -24.71 -19.53 1.65
CA ASN A 366 -23.50 -19.26 0.87
C ASN A 366 -23.68 -19.62 -0.62
N GLN A 367 -24.41 -20.69 -0.96
CA GLN A 367 -24.77 -21.01 -2.35
C GLN A 367 -25.66 -19.93 -3.00
N LYS A 368 -26.60 -19.35 -2.25
CA LYS A 368 -27.42 -18.22 -2.75
C LYS A 368 -26.56 -16.97 -2.98
N VAL A 369 -25.60 -16.69 -2.11
CA VAL A 369 -24.62 -15.61 -2.30
C VAL A 369 -23.78 -15.85 -3.56
N GLN A 370 -23.28 -17.07 -3.77
CA GLN A 370 -22.58 -17.43 -5.00
C GLN A 370 -23.45 -17.25 -6.25
N ALA A 371 -24.70 -17.71 -6.23
CA ALA A 371 -25.63 -17.49 -7.35
C ALA A 371 -25.84 -16.00 -7.66
N ASN A 372 -25.86 -15.15 -6.62
CA ASN A 372 -25.91 -13.70 -6.79
C ASN A 372 -24.65 -13.13 -7.44
N ILE A 373 -23.47 -13.58 -7.02
CA ILE A 373 -22.17 -13.17 -7.57
C ILE A 373 -22.06 -13.58 -9.05
N VAL A 374 -22.41 -14.82 -9.36
CA VAL A 374 -22.45 -15.33 -10.75
C VAL A 374 -23.39 -14.50 -11.62
N ALA A 375 -24.57 -14.14 -11.09
CA ALA A 375 -25.53 -13.30 -11.79
C ALA A 375 -25.03 -11.85 -12.01
N ALA A 376 -24.10 -11.36 -11.19
CA ALA A 376 -23.48 -10.06 -11.36
C ALA A 376 -22.55 -10.01 -12.59
N GLY A 377 -21.96 -11.15 -12.96
CA GLY A 377 -21.21 -11.33 -14.19
C GLY A 377 -19.87 -10.58 -14.21
N TYR A 378 -18.98 -10.88 -13.26
CA TYR A 378 -17.59 -10.44 -13.34
C TYR A 378 -16.94 -10.93 -14.64
N ASP A 379 -16.23 -10.03 -15.32
CA ASP A 379 -15.49 -10.34 -16.54
C ASP A 379 -14.25 -9.45 -16.65
N VAL A 380 -13.32 -9.79 -17.54
CA VAL A 380 -12.12 -9.01 -17.83
C VAL A 380 -12.46 -7.59 -18.31
N PRO A 381 -11.51 -6.63 -18.34
CA PRO A 381 -11.74 -5.34 -18.97
C PRO A 381 -12.25 -5.50 -20.40
N ARG A 382 -13.34 -4.80 -20.74
CA ARG A 382 -13.85 -4.76 -22.12
C ARG A 382 -12.87 -4.09 -23.08
N LEU A 383 -12.11 -3.12 -22.59
CA LEU A 383 -11.08 -2.42 -23.35
C LEU A 383 -9.82 -2.29 -22.49
N SER A 384 -8.68 -2.62 -23.07
CA SER A 384 -7.37 -2.29 -22.51
C SER A 384 -6.54 -1.51 -23.53
N VAL A 385 -5.58 -0.75 -23.01
CA VAL A 385 -4.58 0.00 -23.75
C VAL A 385 -3.23 -0.31 -23.14
N ALA A 386 -2.21 -0.56 -23.96
CA ALA A 386 -0.87 -0.88 -23.51
C ALA A 386 0.17 -0.63 -24.61
N PRO A 387 1.46 -0.52 -24.28
CA PRO A 387 2.55 -0.62 -25.25
C PRO A 387 2.43 -1.91 -26.08
N ALA A 388 2.63 -1.83 -27.39
CA ALA A 388 2.38 -2.97 -28.29
C ALA A 388 3.28 -4.20 -28.04
N ASN A 389 4.41 -4.02 -27.36
CA ASN A 389 5.35 -5.07 -26.97
C ASN A 389 5.08 -5.66 -25.57
N ALA A 390 4.06 -5.18 -24.85
CA ALA A 390 3.80 -5.54 -23.45
C ALA A 390 2.31 -5.76 -23.14
N THR A 391 1.51 -6.20 -24.11
CA THR A 391 0.05 -6.38 -23.92
C THR A 391 -0.32 -7.45 -22.91
N ASP A 392 0.56 -8.43 -22.69
CA ASP A 392 0.32 -9.55 -21.77
C ASP A 392 0.63 -9.17 -20.31
N MET A 393 1.57 -8.24 -20.11
CA MET A 393 2.01 -7.72 -18.82
C MET A 393 2.14 -6.19 -18.92
N PRO A 394 1.01 -5.47 -19.01
CA PRO A 394 1.01 -4.04 -19.28
C PRO A 394 1.68 -3.28 -18.12
N PRO A 395 2.69 -2.42 -18.39
CA PRO A 395 3.40 -1.68 -17.35
C PRO A 395 2.57 -0.55 -16.73
N GLY A 396 1.43 -0.18 -17.33
CA GLY A 396 0.60 0.95 -16.92
C GLY A 396 1.22 2.33 -17.21
N LEU A 397 2.39 2.35 -17.85
CA LEU A 397 3.13 3.53 -18.28
C LEU A 397 3.78 3.28 -19.65
N GLN A 398 3.67 4.25 -20.55
CA GLN A 398 4.43 4.30 -21.80
C GLN A 398 5.21 5.62 -21.94
N THR A 399 6.53 5.52 -22.06
CA THR A 399 7.41 6.69 -22.21
C THR A 399 7.79 6.95 -23.67
N PHE A 400 7.80 8.24 -24.02
CA PHE A 400 8.16 8.79 -25.33
C PHE A 400 9.29 9.80 -25.17
N SER A 401 10.14 9.92 -26.19
CA SER A 401 10.94 11.13 -26.40
C SER A 401 10.15 12.15 -27.25
N PRO A 402 10.33 13.46 -27.06
CA PRO A 402 9.64 14.49 -27.83
C PRO A 402 9.72 14.28 -29.34
N GLY A 403 8.57 14.16 -30.00
CA GLY A 403 8.46 13.93 -31.45
C GLY A 403 8.75 12.50 -31.91
N SER A 404 9.03 11.58 -30.99
CA SER A 404 9.25 10.17 -31.32
C SER A 404 7.92 9.43 -31.55
N SER A 405 8.00 8.25 -32.16
CA SER A 405 6.86 7.38 -32.34
C SER A 405 7.06 6.05 -31.62
N GLN A 406 6.01 5.59 -30.94
CA GLN A 406 5.93 4.26 -30.34
C GLN A 406 4.61 3.60 -30.77
N ASN A 407 4.55 2.27 -30.66
CA ASN A 407 3.33 1.54 -30.95
C ASN A 407 2.52 1.30 -29.67
N THR A 408 1.22 1.56 -29.72
CA THR A 408 0.26 1.33 -28.64
C THR A 408 -0.86 0.44 -29.17
N THR A 409 -1.22 -0.62 -28.45
CA THR A 409 -2.28 -1.54 -28.85
C THR A 409 -3.53 -1.31 -28.00
N LEU A 410 -4.67 -1.18 -28.66
CA LEU A 410 -5.98 -1.30 -28.05
C LEU A 410 -6.50 -2.73 -28.24
N THR A 411 -6.88 -3.38 -27.16
CA THR A 411 -7.51 -4.70 -27.16
C THR A 411 -8.94 -4.57 -26.68
N PHE A 412 -9.91 -4.91 -27.53
CA PHE A 412 -11.31 -5.00 -27.15
C PHE A 412 -11.68 -6.46 -26.94
N THR A 413 -12.21 -6.80 -25.78
CA THR A 413 -12.77 -8.11 -25.46
C THR A 413 -14.28 -7.98 -25.30
N ASN A 414 -15.06 -8.77 -26.03
CA ASN A 414 -16.51 -8.65 -26.00
C ASN A 414 -17.13 -9.27 -24.73
N THR A 415 -17.20 -8.47 -23.67
CA THR A 415 -17.85 -8.80 -22.39
C THR A 415 -19.32 -8.34 -22.33
N THR A 416 -19.97 -8.07 -23.47
CA THR A 416 -21.33 -7.52 -23.50
C THR A 416 -22.43 -8.57 -23.35
N GLY A 417 -22.08 -9.86 -23.39
CA GLY A 417 -23.03 -10.97 -23.41
C GLY A 417 -23.78 -11.16 -24.74
N ALA A 418 -23.56 -10.28 -25.73
CA ALA A 418 -24.17 -10.37 -27.06
C ALA A 418 -23.15 -10.09 -28.18
N PRO A 419 -23.42 -10.51 -29.42
CA PRO A 419 -22.53 -10.20 -30.53
C PRO A 419 -22.43 -8.69 -30.79
N VAL A 420 -21.21 -8.18 -30.96
CA VAL A 420 -20.91 -6.79 -31.27
C VAL A 420 -20.62 -6.65 -32.77
N LYS A 421 -21.20 -5.62 -33.41
CA LYS A 421 -20.98 -5.29 -34.83
C LYS A 421 -20.60 -3.83 -35.01
N GLY A 422 -19.76 -3.57 -36.01
CA GLY A 422 -19.35 -2.20 -36.36
C GLY A 422 -18.56 -1.54 -35.24
N LEU A 423 -17.71 -2.32 -34.55
CA LEU A 423 -16.81 -1.80 -33.53
C LEU A 423 -15.80 -0.87 -34.20
N ASN A 424 -15.55 0.27 -33.58
CA ASN A 424 -14.50 1.20 -33.97
C ASN A 424 -13.60 1.51 -32.77
N LEU A 425 -12.30 1.26 -32.93
CA LEU A 425 -11.26 1.55 -31.95
C LEU A 425 -10.51 2.82 -32.35
N SER A 426 -10.23 3.70 -31.39
CA SER A 426 -9.55 4.98 -31.60
C SER A 426 -8.84 5.46 -30.33
N LEU A 427 -7.92 6.41 -30.47
CA LEU A 427 -7.23 7.06 -29.35
C LEU A 427 -7.65 8.52 -29.22
N THR A 428 -7.83 8.99 -27.99
CA THR A 428 -7.86 10.43 -27.66
C THR A 428 -6.49 10.81 -27.14
N LEU A 429 -5.88 11.80 -27.79
CA LEU A 429 -4.46 12.11 -27.63
C LEU A 429 -4.25 13.42 -26.86
N PRO A 430 -3.11 13.58 -26.17
CA PRO A 430 -2.68 14.87 -25.65
C PRO A 430 -2.50 15.91 -26.77
N GLY A 431 -2.57 17.19 -26.40
CA GLY A 431 -2.46 18.30 -27.36
C GLY A 431 -1.14 18.25 -28.16
N GLY A 432 -1.25 18.24 -29.49
CA GLY A 432 -0.09 18.24 -30.41
C GLY A 432 0.45 16.87 -30.79
N TRP A 433 -0.14 15.79 -30.26
CA TRP A 433 0.21 14.41 -30.60
C TRP A 433 -0.57 13.92 -31.82
N LYS A 434 -0.10 12.85 -32.44
CA LYS A 434 -0.75 12.19 -33.59
C LYS A 434 -0.77 10.68 -33.37
N ALA A 435 -1.80 10.00 -33.87
CA ALA A 435 -1.84 8.55 -33.89
C ALA A 435 -2.55 8.09 -35.15
N VAL A 436 -1.96 7.09 -35.81
CA VAL A 436 -2.55 6.41 -36.97
C VAL A 436 -2.51 4.90 -36.73
N VAL A 437 -3.49 4.18 -37.26
CA VAL A 437 -3.45 2.72 -37.30
C VAL A 437 -2.15 2.30 -37.99
N GLN A 438 -1.44 1.33 -37.41
CA GLN A 438 -0.15 0.88 -37.92
C GLN A 438 -0.26 0.50 -39.41
N ASN A 439 0.71 0.97 -40.22
CA ASN A 439 0.75 0.78 -41.66
C ASN A 439 -0.46 1.37 -42.43
N SER A 440 -1.08 2.43 -41.89
CA SER A 440 -2.23 3.13 -42.47
C SER A 440 -2.14 4.64 -42.25
N THR A 441 -3.04 5.40 -42.89
CA THR A 441 -3.28 6.84 -42.63
C THR A 441 -4.52 7.09 -41.76
N GLU A 442 -5.28 6.04 -41.45
CA GLU A 442 -6.52 6.12 -40.69
C GLU A 442 -6.24 6.38 -39.20
N THR A 443 -7.06 7.19 -38.54
CA THR A 443 -6.95 7.50 -37.10
C THR A 443 -7.80 6.59 -36.22
N SER A 444 -8.55 5.67 -36.83
CA SER A 444 -9.38 4.68 -36.13
C SER A 444 -9.44 3.38 -36.92
N LYS A 445 -9.65 2.26 -36.21
CA LYS A 445 -9.77 0.93 -36.80
C LYS A 445 -11.19 0.43 -36.62
N SER A 446 -11.90 0.27 -37.74
CA SER A 446 -13.22 -0.35 -37.77
C SER A 446 -13.13 -1.86 -38.00
N PHE A 447 -13.96 -2.61 -37.27
CA PHE A 447 -14.18 -4.04 -37.39
C PHE A 447 -15.63 -4.27 -37.86
N PRO A 448 -15.84 -4.52 -39.17
CA PRO A 448 -17.18 -4.68 -39.72
C PRO A 448 -17.80 -6.04 -39.36
N ASP A 449 -16.95 -7.03 -39.11
CA ASP A 449 -17.35 -8.39 -38.77
C ASP A 449 -17.98 -8.47 -37.38
N GLN A 450 -18.76 -9.53 -37.19
CA GLN A 450 -19.36 -9.85 -35.90
C GLN A 450 -18.30 -10.36 -34.93
N ILE A 451 -18.23 -9.77 -33.74
CA ILE A 451 -17.37 -10.20 -32.65
C ILE A 451 -18.27 -10.93 -31.64
N GLU A 452 -18.05 -12.23 -31.47
CA GLU A 452 -18.83 -13.05 -30.54
C GLU A 452 -18.49 -12.74 -29.07
N PRO A 453 -19.40 -13.01 -28.11
CA PRO A 453 -19.08 -12.91 -26.68
C PRO A 453 -17.79 -13.69 -26.33
N GLY A 454 -16.92 -13.08 -25.53
CA GLY A 454 -15.62 -13.63 -25.14
C GLY A 454 -14.51 -13.54 -26.20
N ALA A 455 -14.82 -13.16 -27.45
CA ALA A 455 -13.80 -12.93 -28.47
C ALA A 455 -13.12 -11.56 -28.31
N SER A 456 -11.84 -11.49 -28.69
CA SER A 456 -11.06 -10.25 -28.65
C SER A 456 -10.57 -9.83 -30.04
N VAL A 457 -10.46 -8.52 -30.26
CA VAL A 457 -9.84 -7.92 -31.44
C VAL A 457 -8.90 -6.79 -31.04
N ASN A 458 -7.82 -6.63 -31.81
CA ASN A 458 -6.75 -5.69 -31.48
C ASN A 458 -6.53 -4.68 -32.61
N ALA A 459 -6.24 -3.44 -32.24
CA ALA A 459 -5.77 -2.40 -33.15
C ALA A 459 -4.51 -1.76 -32.60
N THR A 460 -3.40 -1.89 -33.33
CA THR A 460 -2.14 -1.21 -33.00
C THR A 460 -2.07 0.13 -33.72
N PHE A 461 -1.74 1.17 -32.97
CA PHE A 461 -1.57 2.53 -33.44
C PHE A 461 -0.09 2.91 -33.32
N THR A 462 0.46 3.53 -34.36
CA THR A 462 1.72 4.26 -34.26
C THR A 462 1.39 5.64 -33.73
N VAL A 463 1.73 5.87 -32.46
CA VAL A 463 1.51 7.12 -31.73
C VAL A 463 2.78 7.95 -31.81
N THR A 464 2.70 9.15 -32.37
CA THR A 464 3.78 10.14 -32.42
C THR A 464 3.52 11.22 -31.36
N SER A 465 4.46 11.38 -30.44
CA SER A 465 4.35 12.38 -29.38
C SER A 465 4.52 13.81 -29.89
N GLY A 466 4.01 14.78 -29.13
CA GLY A 466 4.30 16.19 -29.35
C GLY A 466 5.74 16.56 -28.98
N TYR A 467 6.15 17.80 -29.25
CA TYR A 467 7.49 18.29 -28.90
C TYR A 467 7.62 18.86 -27.48
N LYS A 468 6.51 18.99 -26.74
CA LYS A 468 6.50 19.52 -25.37
C LYS A 468 6.54 18.38 -24.35
N ALA A 469 7.24 18.60 -23.24
CA ALA A 469 7.19 17.68 -22.11
C ALA A 469 5.75 17.48 -21.61
N PHE A 470 5.41 16.26 -21.22
CA PHE A 470 4.07 15.90 -20.78
C PHE A 470 4.08 14.69 -19.85
N ASN A 471 3.33 14.75 -18.76
CA ASN A 471 2.89 13.58 -18.01
C ASN A 471 1.36 13.61 -17.93
N GLY A 472 0.70 12.50 -18.23
CA GLY A 472 -0.76 12.44 -18.18
C GLY A 472 -1.28 11.18 -18.85
N ASP A 473 -2.47 11.28 -19.46
CA ASP A 473 -3.17 10.11 -19.97
C ASP A 473 -3.14 10.04 -21.51
N LEU A 474 -3.06 8.80 -22.02
CA LEU A 474 -3.47 8.41 -23.35
C LEU A 474 -4.75 7.58 -23.24
N VAL A 475 -5.83 8.01 -23.89
CA VAL A 475 -7.15 7.38 -23.67
C VAL A 475 -7.57 6.55 -24.88
N GLY A 476 -7.65 5.23 -24.69
CA GLY A 476 -8.27 4.30 -25.62
C GLY A 476 -9.78 4.43 -25.62
N LYS A 477 -10.39 4.38 -26.80
CA LYS A 477 -11.85 4.44 -26.98
C LYS A 477 -12.34 3.36 -27.93
N ALA A 478 -13.26 2.55 -27.45
CA ALA A 478 -14.08 1.66 -28.25
C ALA A 478 -15.48 2.29 -28.46
N SER A 479 -16.04 2.13 -29.65
CA SER A 479 -17.41 2.57 -29.94
C SER A 479 -18.11 1.61 -30.87
N TRP A 480 -19.36 1.28 -30.60
CA TRP A 480 -20.18 0.39 -31.45
C TRP A 480 -21.66 0.73 -31.31
N LYS A 481 -22.52 0.08 -32.11
CA LYS A 481 -23.97 0.15 -31.89
C LYS A 481 -24.44 -1.14 -31.22
N ASN A 482 -25.19 -1.01 -30.13
CA ASN A 482 -25.85 -2.14 -29.49
C ASN A 482 -26.86 -2.75 -30.49
N THR A 483 -26.72 -4.04 -30.75
CA THR A 483 -27.51 -4.77 -31.75
C THR A 483 -28.97 -4.95 -31.33
N ALA A 484 -29.27 -4.92 -30.03
CA ALA A 484 -30.62 -5.09 -29.50
C ALA A 484 -31.47 -3.81 -29.59
N ASN A 485 -30.87 -2.63 -29.42
CA ASN A 485 -31.62 -1.36 -29.36
C ASN A 485 -31.10 -0.25 -30.29
N GLY A 486 -30.02 -0.49 -31.03
CA GLY A 486 -29.42 0.45 -31.99
C GLY A 486 -28.69 1.65 -31.37
N LYS A 487 -28.62 1.75 -30.03
CA LYS A 487 -27.93 2.85 -29.34
C LYS A 487 -26.42 2.74 -29.48
N SER A 488 -25.75 3.88 -29.63
CA SER A 488 -24.29 3.94 -29.58
C SER A 488 -23.80 3.62 -28.17
N GLN A 489 -22.77 2.79 -28.09
CA GLN A 489 -22.06 2.40 -26.88
C GLN A 489 -20.62 2.86 -26.98
N THR A 490 -20.01 3.20 -25.85
CA THR A 490 -18.61 3.58 -25.76
C THR A 490 -17.97 3.02 -24.51
N GLU A 491 -16.72 2.61 -24.62
CA GLU A 491 -15.88 2.17 -23.50
C GLU A 491 -14.54 2.88 -23.57
N THR A 492 -13.94 3.21 -22.42
CA THR A 492 -12.63 3.88 -22.35
C THR A 492 -11.66 3.17 -21.42
N ALA A 493 -10.39 3.15 -21.83
CA ALA A 493 -9.27 2.67 -21.04
C ALA A 493 -8.15 3.72 -21.06
N ILE A 494 -7.36 3.79 -19.98
CA ILE A 494 -6.33 4.81 -19.79
C ILE A 494 -4.98 4.12 -19.71
N GLU A 495 -3.99 4.66 -20.41
CA GLU A 495 -2.57 4.36 -20.23
C GLU A 495 -1.89 5.64 -19.77
N LYS A 496 -1.07 5.57 -18.71
CA LYS A 496 -0.25 6.74 -18.33
C LYS A 496 0.86 6.90 -19.35
N VAL A 497 1.15 8.14 -19.72
CA VAL A 497 2.23 8.45 -20.66
C VAL A 497 3.14 9.54 -20.15
N ARG A 498 4.43 9.39 -20.47
CA ARG A 498 5.45 10.42 -20.28
C ARG A 498 6.03 10.78 -21.64
N ASN A 499 6.18 12.07 -21.92
CA ASN A 499 6.94 12.56 -23.07
C ASN A 499 8.04 13.46 -22.54
N VAL A 500 9.26 12.95 -22.51
CA VAL A 500 10.31 13.48 -21.63
C VAL A 500 11.68 13.43 -22.31
N SER A 501 12.58 14.27 -21.81
CA SER A 501 13.99 14.26 -22.21
C SER A 501 14.61 12.87 -22.02
N PRO A 502 15.58 12.45 -22.86
CA PRO A 502 16.22 11.13 -22.78
C PRO A 502 17.22 10.97 -21.61
N VAL A 503 17.18 11.86 -20.61
CA VAL A 503 18.03 11.76 -19.42
C VAL A 503 17.41 10.78 -18.43
N LYS A 504 18.21 9.86 -17.89
CA LYS A 504 17.78 8.78 -17.00
C LYS A 504 18.65 8.68 -15.75
N ILE A 505 18.08 8.18 -14.66
CA ILE A 505 18.80 7.72 -13.46
C ILE A 505 19.56 6.45 -13.85
N ASN A 506 20.83 6.56 -14.18
CA ASN A 506 21.56 5.46 -14.82
C ASN A 506 22.03 4.41 -13.82
N GLU A 507 22.63 4.88 -12.71
CA GLU A 507 23.29 4.03 -11.74
C GLU A 507 23.24 4.67 -10.36
N PHE A 508 23.16 3.86 -9.32
CA PHE A 508 23.33 4.32 -7.95
C PHE A 508 24.07 3.31 -7.09
N ARG A 509 24.79 3.83 -6.09
CA ARG A 509 25.46 3.05 -5.05
C ARG A 509 25.03 3.54 -3.69
N ILE A 510 24.83 2.60 -2.77
CA ILE A 510 24.50 2.89 -1.38
C ILE A 510 25.77 2.94 -0.52
N SER A 511 26.71 2.02 -0.70
CA SER A 511 27.95 1.93 0.09
C SER A 511 29.04 1.21 -0.72
N ASP A 512 30.31 1.44 -0.38
CA ASP A 512 31.43 0.64 -0.88
C ASP A 512 31.77 -0.58 0.00
N GLY A 513 30.97 -0.85 1.03
CA GLY A 513 31.16 -1.91 2.01
C GLY A 513 32.04 -1.56 3.21
N SER A 514 33.01 -0.66 3.06
CA SER A 514 33.87 -0.17 4.15
C SER A 514 33.35 1.15 4.74
N ASN A 515 32.96 2.07 3.87
CA ASN A 515 32.28 3.32 4.14
C ASN A 515 30.80 3.15 3.76
N THR A 516 29.95 3.13 4.78
CA THR A 516 28.49 2.96 4.67
C THR A 516 27.78 4.11 3.97
N THR A 517 28.50 5.21 3.72
CA THR A 517 27.98 6.45 3.10
C THR A 517 28.71 6.81 1.81
N ASN A 518 29.52 5.90 1.25
CA ASN A 518 30.15 6.10 -0.06
C ASN A 518 29.12 5.93 -1.19
N SER A 519 28.15 6.82 -1.20
CA SER A 519 26.96 6.74 -2.04
C SER A 519 27.01 7.73 -3.20
N PHE A 520 26.44 7.35 -4.33
CA PHE A 520 26.26 8.25 -5.48
C PHE A 520 24.99 7.91 -6.26
N VAL A 521 24.54 8.89 -7.05
CA VAL A 521 23.59 8.71 -8.16
C VAL A 521 24.23 9.27 -9.41
N GLU A 522 24.14 8.52 -10.50
CA GLU A 522 24.57 8.94 -11.81
C GLU A 522 23.34 9.18 -12.68
N LEU A 523 23.29 10.33 -13.35
CA LEU A 523 22.36 10.59 -14.44
C LEU A 523 23.09 10.40 -15.77
N TYR A 524 22.38 9.88 -16.77
CA TYR A 524 22.92 9.67 -18.11
C TYR A 524 21.99 10.25 -19.17
N ASN A 525 22.55 10.96 -20.14
CA ASN A 525 21.81 11.41 -21.32
C ASN A 525 21.88 10.38 -22.44
N ALA A 526 20.83 9.56 -22.57
CA ALA A 526 20.72 8.54 -23.63
C ALA A 526 20.41 9.14 -25.02
N GLY A 527 20.26 10.46 -25.11
CA GLY A 527 19.97 11.17 -26.34
C GLY A 527 21.19 11.45 -27.20
N SER A 528 20.95 11.78 -28.47
CA SER A 528 21.97 12.17 -29.45
C SER A 528 22.36 13.66 -29.41
N SER A 529 21.86 14.42 -28.43
CA SER A 529 22.10 15.86 -28.31
C SER A 529 22.25 16.30 -26.85
N GLU A 530 22.90 17.45 -26.64
CA GLU A 530 22.98 18.10 -25.33
C GLU A 530 21.59 18.44 -24.78
N VAL A 531 21.38 18.23 -23.48
CA VAL A 531 20.15 18.55 -22.74
C VAL A 531 20.47 19.58 -21.67
N ASP A 532 19.65 20.62 -21.57
CA ASP A 532 19.68 21.55 -20.45
C ASP A 532 18.93 20.93 -19.26
N ILE A 533 19.68 20.65 -18.19
CA ILE A 533 19.16 20.06 -16.93
C ILE A 533 19.12 21.09 -15.80
N SER A 534 19.19 22.39 -16.13
CA SER A 534 19.07 23.48 -15.16
C SER A 534 17.77 23.41 -14.37
N ASN A 535 17.87 23.52 -13.05
CA ASN A 535 16.73 23.50 -12.12
C ASN A 535 15.90 22.22 -12.16
N TRP A 536 16.45 21.13 -12.70
CA TRP A 536 15.88 19.81 -12.50
C TRP A 536 16.03 19.40 -11.04
N THR A 537 15.18 18.46 -10.60
CA THR A 537 15.21 17.97 -9.23
C THR A 537 15.31 16.47 -9.16
N LEU A 538 16.19 15.96 -8.30
CA LEU A 538 16.22 14.56 -7.90
C LEU A 538 15.64 14.47 -6.50
N THR A 539 14.47 13.84 -6.39
CA THR A 539 13.82 13.60 -5.10
C THR A 539 14.12 12.18 -4.67
N MET A 540 14.64 12.04 -3.45
CA MET A 540 14.97 10.75 -2.85
C MET A 540 14.07 10.52 -1.65
N ARG A 541 13.39 9.38 -1.62
CA ARG A 541 12.56 8.96 -0.49
C ARG A 541 13.15 7.68 0.12
N PRO A 542 13.84 7.76 1.27
CA PRO A 542 14.27 6.57 1.98
C PRO A 542 13.06 5.79 2.51
N TYR A 543 13.21 4.48 2.61
CA TYR A 543 12.19 3.60 3.17
C TYR A 543 11.68 4.07 4.54
N GLN A 544 10.35 4.15 4.71
CA GLN A 544 9.66 4.61 5.92
C GLN A 544 9.96 6.04 6.40
N MET A 545 10.79 6.78 5.67
CA MET A 545 11.15 8.14 5.99
C MET A 545 10.38 9.12 5.11
N PRO A 546 10.12 10.33 5.60
CA PRO A 546 9.50 11.37 4.81
C PRO A 546 10.48 11.96 3.79
N ILE A 547 9.93 12.71 2.83
CA ILE A 547 10.72 13.55 1.95
C ILE A 547 10.95 14.87 2.67
N PHE A 548 12.20 15.23 2.95
CA PHE A 548 12.53 16.53 3.57
C PHE A 548 12.97 17.58 2.54
N SER A 549 13.61 17.15 1.47
CA SER A 549 14.08 18.03 0.39
C SER A 549 14.39 17.22 -0.87
N SER A 550 14.63 17.95 -1.97
CA SER A 550 15.12 17.41 -3.23
C SER A 550 16.45 18.05 -3.59
N VAL A 551 17.32 17.32 -4.27
CA VAL A 551 18.55 17.87 -4.82
C VAL A 551 18.20 18.69 -6.05
N ASN A 552 18.55 19.97 -6.06
CA ASN A 552 18.32 20.88 -7.19
C ASN A 552 19.59 20.96 -8.05
N ILE A 553 19.46 20.67 -9.34
CA ILE A 553 20.56 20.81 -10.29
C ILE A 553 20.79 22.30 -10.58
N PRO A 554 22.02 22.83 -10.45
CA PRO A 554 22.30 24.24 -10.61
C PRO A 554 21.87 24.82 -11.96
N SER A 555 21.47 26.09 -11.97
CA SER A 555 21.17 26.82 -13.19
C SER A 555 22.39 26.90 -14.13
N GLY A 556 22.18 26.74 -15.43
CA GLY A 556 23.23 26.73 -16.44
C GLY A 556 23.86 25.36 -16.70
N THR A 557 23.39 24.31 -16.02
CA THR A 557 23.92 22.95 -16.15
C THR A 557 23.40 22.29 -17.42
N LYS A 558 24.32 21.78 -18.24
CA LYS A 558 23.99 21.05 -19.46
C LYS A 558 24.68 19.71 -19.49
N LEU A 559 23.98 18.70 -19.96
CA LEU A 559 24.46 17.33 -20.06
C LEU A 559 24.65 16.96 -21.53
N ALA A 560 25.90 16.75 -21.93
CA ALA A 560 26.25 16.36 -23.29
C ALA A 560 25.56 15.04 -23.70
N SER A 561 25.43 14.80 -25.00
CA SER A 561 24.96 13.50 -25.53
C SER A 561 25.86 12.36 -25.04
N ASN A 562 25.25 11.29 -24.53
CA ASN A 562 25.95 10.17 -23.89
C ASN A 562 26.88 10.61 -22.73
N GLY A 563 26.60 11.77 -22.13
CA GLY A 563 27.31 12.30 -20.98
C GLY A 563 26.69 11.83 -19.67
N PHE A 564 27.50 11.86 -18.62
CA PHE A 564 27.12 11.51 -17.26
C PHE A 564 27.11 12.76 -16.37
N TYR A 565 26.22 12.76 -15.37
CA TYR A 565 26.19 13.76 -14.30
C TYR A 565 26.18 13.03 -12.96
N LEU A 566 27.25 13.17 -12.19
CA LEU A 566 27.47 12.41 -10.97
C LEU A 566 27.11 13.25 -9.73
N LEU A 567 26.18 12.74 -8.93
CA LEU A 567 25.82 13.29 -7.62
C LEU A 567 26.45 12.42 -6.53
N GLY A 568 27.35 13.00 -5.73
CA GLY A 568 28.03 12.31 -4.63
C GLY A 568 27.52 12.75 -3.26
N LEU A 569 27.29 11.80 -2.34
CA LEU A 569 26.91 12.15 -0.96
C LEU A 569 28.09 12.87 -0.29
N SER A 570 27.88 14.05 0.30
CA SER A 570 28.93 14.75 1.05
C SER A 570 29.28 14.04 2.36
N THR A 571 30.38 14.47 3.01
CA THR A 571 30.84 13.92 4.31
C THR A 571 29.70 13.81 5.33
N SER A 572 28.82 14.80 5.36
CA SER A 572 27.61 14.85 6.18
C SER A 572 26.57 15.77 5.51
N GLY A 573 25.47 16.02 6.22
CA GLY A 573 24.47 17.02 5.84
C GLY A 573 23.75 17.57 7.05
N LEU A 574 23.14 18.74 6.92
CA LEU A 574 22.32 19.32 7.99
C LEU A 574 21.11 18.41 8.30
N ALA A 575 20.93 18.11 9.59
CA ALA A 575 19.82 17.29 10.09
C ALA A 575 18.53 18.09 10.32
N VAL A 576 18.66 19.40 10.53
CA VAL A 576 17.59 20.41 10.60
C VAL A 576 18.09 21.71 9.97
N PRO A 577 17.22 22.63 9.53
CA PRO A 577 17.65 23.93 9.03
C PRO A 577 18.51 24.69 10.05
N ALA A 578 19.55 25.37 9.58
CA ALA A 578 20.41 26.24 10.38
C ALA A 578 20.22 27.71 9.95
N LYS A 579 20.21 28.63 10.91
CA LYS A 579 19.92 30.05 10.68
C LYS A 579 21.16 30.93 10.78
N ALA A 580 21.16 32.03 10.03
CA ALA A 580 22.18 33.06 10.15
C ALA A 580 22.29 33.52 11.61
N GLY A 581 23.53 33.62 12.12
CA GLY A 581 23.82 33.93 13.53
C GLY A 581 23.99 32.71 14.44
N GLU A 582 23.64 31.49 14.01
CA GLU A 582 23.91 30.29 14.78
C GLU A 582 25.40 29.88 14.70
N SER A 583 25.97 29.47 15.85
CA SER A 583 27.35 28.96 15.93
C SER A 583 27.41 27.45 16.18
N VAL A 584 26.27 26.79 16.33
CA VAL A 584 26.16 25.33 16.47
C VAL A 584 25.24 24.85 15.37
N ILE A 585 25.71 23.90 14.58
CA ILE A 585 24.94 23.25 13.53
C ILE A 585 24.71 21.78 13.87
N TYR A 586 23.53 21.26 13.54
CA TYR A 586 23.18 19.86 13.80
C TYR A 586 23.30 19.06 12.51
N VAL A 587 24.15 18.04 12.55
CA VAL A 587 24.56 17.27 11.37
C VAL A 587 24.23 15.80 11.54
N ARG A 588 23.97 15.10 10.43
CA ARG A 588 23.65 13.66 10.46
C ARG A 588 24.83 12.77 10.84
N SER A 589 26.04 13.22 10.56
CA SER A 589 27.28 12.50 10.86
C SER A 589 28.38 13.48 11.25
N THR A 590 29.20 13.08 12.23
CA THR A 590 30.45 13.74 12.60
C THR A 590 31.66 12.85 12.31
N THR A 591 31.46 11.70 11.65
CA THR A 591 32.51 10.70 11.39
C THR A 591 33.67 11.31 10.63
N GLY A 592 34.88 11.16 11.18
CA GLY A 592 36.13 11.62 10.58
C GLY A 592 36.45 13.10 10.80
N MET A 593 35.48 13.93 11.21
CA MET A 593 35.68 15.37 11.42
C MET A 593 36.43 15.64 12.73
N SER A 594 37.28 16.67 12.75
CA SER A 594 38.06 17.09 13.91
C SER A 594 38.02 18.60 14.14
N ALA A 595 38.29 19.02 15.38
CA ALA A 595 38.48 20.44 15.68
C ALA A 595 39.68 20.99 14.87
N GLY A 596 39.50 22.15 14.25
CA GLY A 596 40.46 22.77 13.33
C GLY A 596 40.26 22.41 11.86
N ASP A 597 39.36 21.48 11.53
CA ASP A 597 39.01 21.21 10.13
C ASP A 597 38.16 22.33 9.55
N VAL A 598 38.30 22.55 8.23
CA VAL A 598 37.52 23.53 7.49
C VAL A 598 36.44 22.79 6.73
N ILE A 599 35.19 23.12 7.02
CA ILE A 599 34.02 22.55 6.36
C ILE A 599 33.37 23.54 5.42
N GLU A 600 32.84 23.04 4.31
CA GLU A 600 31.92 23.73 3.41
C GLU A 600 30.49 23.43 3.84
N ILE A 601 29.68 24.48 4.00
CA ILE A 601 28.28 24.41 4.39
C ILE A 601 27.45 24.98 3.25
N GLY A 602 26.58 24.16 2.65
CA GLY A 602 25.81 24.49 1.45
C GLY A 602 26.61 24.30 0.15
N GLU A 603 26.03 24.76 -0.96
CA GLU A 603 26.64 24.67 -2.30
C GLU A 603 26.44 25.97 -3.11
N GLY A 604 27.25 26.14 -4.16
CA GLY A 604 27.11 27.24 -5.11
C GLY A 604 27.23 28.62 -4.45
N ALA A 605 26.32 29.52 -4.82
CA ALA A 605 26.31 30.91 -4.30
C ALA A 605 25.93 31.00 -2.81
N ASN A 606 25.31 29.95 -2.26
CA ASN A 606 24.90 29.87 -0.85
C ASN A 606 25.91 29.09 0.00
N MET A 607 27.10 28.78 -0.52
CA MET A 607 28.14 28.06 0.25
C MET A 607 28.92 29.02 1.15
N GLU A 608 29.15 28.62 2.39
CA GLU A 608 30.12 29.26 3.29
C GLU A 608 31.11 28.27 3.90
N ARG A 609 32.33 28.74 4.16
CA ARG A 609 33.39 27.97 4.81
C ARG A 609 33.50 28.34 6.28
N ARG A 610 33.64 27.34 7.16
CA ARG A 610 33.83 27.52 8.60
C ARG A 610 34.87 26.57 9.16
N THR A 611 35.53 26.99 10.22
CA THR A 611 36.44 26.12 10.96
C THR A 611 35.69 25.47 12.10
N ILE A 612 35.83 24.15 12.26
CA ILE A 612 35.26 23.44 13.39
C ILE A 612 36.00 23.86 14.66
N LYS A 613 35.29 24.51 15.59
CA LYS A 613 35.82 24.81 16.93
C LYS A 613 35.80 23.59 17.83
N SER A 614 34.70 22.83 17.80
CA SER A 614 34.58 21.55 18.51
C SER A 614 33.56 20.64 17.84
N VAL A 615 33.85 19.34 17.85
CA VAL A 615 32.97 18.28 17.35
C VAL A 615 32.19 17.70 18.53
N GLY A 616 30.87 17.73 18.44
CA GLY A 616 29.96 17.05 19.37
C GLY A 616 29.41 15.76 18.78
N THR A 617 28.21 15.38 19.21
CA THR A 617 27.48 14.20 18.71
C THR A 617 26.56 14.57 17.56
N ALA A 618 26.45 13.67 16.58
CA ALA A 618 25.52 13.80 15.47
C ALA A 618 24.06 13.67 15.93
N ALA A 619 23.14 14.15 15.09
CA ALA A 619 21.72 13.89 15.23
C ALA A 619 21.40 12.41 14.98
N GLY A 620 20.35 11.90 15.63
CA GLY A 620 19.92 10.51 15.57
C GLY A 620 20.04 9.78 16.90
N LEU A 621 19.68 8.50 16.89
CA LEU A 621 19.78 7.64 18.06
C LEU A 621 21.25 7.26 18.36
N PRO A 622 21.67 7.22 19.64
CA PRO A 622 22.98 6.71 20.00
C PRO A 622 23.19 5.28 19.48
N PRO A 623 24.41 4.90 19.03
CA PRO A 623 24.69 3.53 18.59
C PRO A 623 24.29 2.50 19.65
N GLY A 624 23.60 1.43 19.22
CA GLY A 624 23.12 0.37 20.12
C GLY A 624 21.80 0.65 20.84
N THR A 625 21.13 1.78 20.59
CA THR A 625 19.82 2.10 21.19
C THR A 625 18.65 1.83 20.26
N SER A 626 17.77 0.90 20.62
CA SER A 626 16.57 0.56 19.84
C SER A 626 15.37 1.40 20.29
N SER A 627 14.48 1.74 19.35
CA SER A 627 13.16 2.30 19.64
C SER A 627 12.09 1.24 19.90
N GLY A 628 12.47 -0.02 20.18
CA GLY A 628 11.59 -1.14 20.45
C GLY A 628 11.43 -2.08 19.26
N ILE A 629 10.50 -1.75 18.35
CA ILE A 629 10.08 -2.63 17.23
C ILE A 629 11.12 -2.68 16.09
N ARG A 630 11.99 -1.67 15.99
CA ARG A 630 13.09 -1.63 15.02
C ARG A 630 14.45 -1.67 15.73
N THR A 631 15.40 -2.39 15.16
CA THR A 631 16.81 -2.28 15.56
C THR A 631 17.28 -0.83 15.42
N ALA A 632 18.05 -0.36 16.41
CA ALA A 632 18.76 0.90 16.40
C ALA A 632 19.41 1.22 15.04
N GLY A 633 19.03 2.33 14.40
CA GLY A 633 19.69 2.86 13.21
C GLY A 633 19.91 4.36 13.32
N GLN A 634 21.01 4.86 12.76
CA GLN A 634 21.35 6.29 12.72
C GLN A 634 20.24 7.14 12.06
N ASP A 635 19.38 6.51 11.24
CA ASP A 635 18.32 7.13 10.45
C ASP A 635 16.88 6.78 10.88
N THR A 636 16.67 6.16 12.05
CA THR A 636 15.31 5.80 12.53
C THR A 636 14.98 6.50 13.86
N PRO A 637 14.60 7.78 13.85
CA PRO A 637 14.23 8.47 15.08
C PRO A 637 13.01 7.81 15.76
N PRO A 638 12.83 7.99 17.08
CA PRO A 638 11.54 7.78 17.72
C PRO A 638 10.43 8.53 16.97
N THR A 639 9.19 8.11 17.15
CA THR A 639 8.04 8.81 16.55
C THR A 639 7.06 9.26 17.61
N VAL A 640 6.21 10.22 17.25
CA VAL A 640 4.98 10.51 17.99
C VAL A 640 4.18 9.21 18.15
N TRP A 641 3.64 8.99 19.35
CA TRP A 641 2.94 7.75 19.73
C TRP A 641 1.74 7.45 18.83
N GLN A 642 1.48 6.16 18.57
CA GLN A 642 0.30 5.64 17.87
C GLN A 642 -0.56 4.85 18.86
N PRO A 643 -1.84 5.20 19.09
CA PRO A 643 -2.62 4.72 20.24
C PRO A 643 -3.62 3.60 19.87
N LEU A 644 -3.23 2.55 19.16
CA LEU A 644 -4.20 1.50 18.78
C LEU A 644 -4.73 0.76 20.02
N PRO A 645 -6.05 0.48 20.15
CA PRO A 645 -7.12 0.60 19.13
C PRO A 645 -7.85 1.96 19.04
N GLU A 646 -7.44 3.00 19.79
CA GLU A 646 -8.17 4.28 19.89
C GLU A 646 -8.22 5.08 18.58
N GLY A 647 -7.37 4.72 17.61
CA GLY A 647 -7.35 5.26 16.26
C GLY A 647 -5.96 5.17 15.63
N PRO A 648 -5.88 5.25 14.29
CA PRO A 648 -4.60 5.13 13.57
C PRO A 648 -3.65 6.31 13.82
N VAL A 649 -4.18 7.46 14.25
CA VAL A 649 -3.41 8.68 14.57
C VAL A 649 -4.01 9.46 15.74
N ILE A 650 -3.15 10.06 16.57
CA ILE A 650 -3.49 11.22 17.42
C ILE A 650 -3.13 12.52 16.72
N THR A 651 -3.79 13.61 17.12
CA THR A 651 -3.38 14.98 16.75
C THR A 651 -2.98 15.74 18.01
N ILE A 652 -1.76 16.28 18.01
CA ILE A 652 -1.25 17.18 19.05
C ILE A 652 -1.40 18.60 18.53
N PRO A 653 -2.26 19.43 19.15
CA PRO A 653 -2.55 20.75 18.62
C PRO A 653 -1.35 21.69 18.78
N LYS A 654 -1.25 22.64 17.86
CA LYS A 654 -0.38 23.81 17.98
C LYS A 654 -0.48 24.45 19.36
N GLY A 655 0.65 24.87 19.90
CA GLY A 655 0.76 25.47 21.23
C GLY A 655 0.91 24.46 22.36
N SER A 656 1.11 23.18 22.03
CA SER A 656 1.41 22.13 23.00
C SER A 656 2.84 22.25 23.52
N THR A 657 3.07 21.92 24.78
CA THR A 657 4.41 21.89 25.40
C THR A 657 4.87 20.46 25.72
N ASN A 658 4.11 19.46 25.29
CA ASN A 658 4.39 18.06 25.52
C ASN A 658 3.92 17.23 24.32
N VAL A 659 4.67 16.16 24.00
CA VAL A 659 4.32 15.20 22.95
C VAL A 659 4.49 13.76 23.48
N PRO A 660 3.47 12.89 23.36
CA PRO A 660 3.63 11.47 23.64
C PRO A 660 4.46 10.80 22.54
N VAL A 661 5.39 9.93 22.93
CA VAL A 661 6.35 9.31 22.02
C VAL A 661 6.41 7.80 22.20
N ALA A 662 6.72 7.09 21.12
CA ALA A 662 6.95 5.65 21.16
C ALA A 662 8.23 5.25 21.90
N SER A 663 9.20 6.15 22.00
CA SER A 663 10.43 5.93 22.76
C SER A 663 11.05 7.26 23.18
N VAL A 664 11.70 7.25 24.34
CA VAL A 664 12.51 8.37 24.86
C VAL A 664 14.02 8.13 24.67
N ALA A 665 14.39 7.07 23.92
CA ALA A 665 15.79 6.73 23.68
C ALA A 665 16.55 7.89 23.01
N GLY A 666 17.74 8.20 23.53
CA GLY A 666 18.58 9.27 22.99
C GLY A 666 18.12 10.70 23.30
N ILE A 667 17.09 10.88 24.13
CA ILE A 667 16.53 12.18 24.49
C ILE A 667 16.82 12.48 25.95
N VAL A 668 17.43 13.63 26.22
CA VAL A 668 17.73 14.10 27.58
C VAL A 668 17.29 15.55 27.78
N ALA A 669 16.98 15.92 29.02
CA ALA A 669 16.65 17.30 29.36
C ALA A 669 17.83 18.25 29.03
N GLY A 670 17.50 19.44 28.51
CA GLY A 670 18.44 20.45 28.01
C GLY A 670 18.91 20.25 26.57
N GLN A 671 18.63 19.11 25.95
CA GLN A 671 18.94 18.84 24.54
C GLN A 671 17.87 19.44 23.61
N LYS A 672 18.25 19.78 22.37
CA LYS A 672 17.29 20.07 21.31
C LYS A 672 16.81 18.81 20.59
N ILE A 673 15.55 18.79 20.20
CA ILE A 673 14.94 17.77 19.34
C ILE A 673 14.26 18.45 18.15
N GLY A 674 14.21 17.76 17.00
CA GLY A 674 13.36 18.12 15.88
C GLY A 674 12.07 17.32 15.94
N ILE A 675 10.90 17.98 15.97
CA ILE A 675 9.60 17.33 15.84
C ILE A 675 9.11 17.53 14.41
N GLY A 676 8.87 16.41 13.71
CA GLY A 676 8.38 16.40 12.35
C GLY A 676 7.00 17.06 12.26
N TYR A 677 6.72 17.74 11.16
CA TYR A 677 5.38 18.25 10.85
C TYR A 677 5.15 18.33 9.34
N GLY A 678 3.88 18.41 8.96
CA GLY A 678 3.43 18.47 7.56
C GLY A 678 2.98 17.12 7.01
N ALA A 679 3.04 16.06 7.83
CA ALA A 679 2.41 14.80 7.51
C ALA A 679 0.90 14.96 7.41
N THR A 680 0.29 14.24 6.47
CA THR A 680 -1.17 14.14 6.35
C THR A 680 -1.57 12.69 6.55
N TYR A 681 -2.68 12.47 7.25
CA TYR A 681 -3.37 11.18 7.25
C TYR A 681 -4.68 11.31 6.44
N PRO A 682 -4.92 10.42 5.46
CA PRO A 682 -4.05 9.35 5.00
C PRO A 682 -2.79 9.85 4.26
N VAL A 683 -1.74 9.03 4.29
CA VAL A 683 -0.49 9.23 3.55
C VAL A 683 -0.68 8.71 2.12
N ALA A 684 -1.27 9.54 1.26
CA ALA A 684 -1.52 9.20 -0.15
C ALA A 684 -0.68 10.04 -1.12
N VAL A 685 -0.56 11.33 -0.81
CA VAL A 685 0.42 12.22 -1.42
C VAL A 685 1.73 12.08 -0.65
N ASN A 686 2.86 12.36 -1.30
CA ASN A 686 4.17 12.43 -0.64
C ASN A 686 4.44 13.88 -0.22
N PRO A 687 3.91 14.36 0.92
CA PRO A 687 4.20 15.72 1.37
C PRO A 687 5.69 15.83 1.71
N ILE A 688 6.22 17.04 1.50
CA ILE A 688 7.53 17.39 2.05
C ILE A 688 7.32 17.68 3.53
N GLU A 689 7.86 16.83 4.40
CA GLU A 689 7.89 17.09 5.85
C GLU A 689 8.96 18.12 6.21
N LYS A 690 8.81 18.71 7.40
CA LYS A 690 9.74 19.66 7.99
C LYS A 690 9.96 19.33 9.45
N TYR A 691 11.00 19.91 10.06
CA TYR A 691 11.20 19.87 11.50
C TYR A 691 10.96 21.24 12.11
N GLU A 692 10.26 21.28 13.24
CA GLU A 692 10.39 22.38 14.20
C GLU A 692 11.32 21.95 15.34
N VAL A 693 12.11 22.90 15.84
CA VAL A 693 13.16 22.59 16.82
C VAL A 693 12.76 23.15 18.18
N VAL A 694 12.73 22.27 19.18
CA VAL A 694 12.40 22.60 20.58
C VAL A 694 13.51 22.11 21.52
N THR A 695 13.55 22.67 22.73
CA THR A 695 14.48 22.28 23.79
C THR A 695 13.73 21.48 24.84
N VAL A 696 14.20 20.26 25.12
CA VAL A 696 13.58 19.36 26.09
C VAL A 696 13.77 19.91 27.50
N THR A 697 12.69 20.03 28.25
CA THR A 697 12.70 20.47 29.65
C THR A 697 12.56 19.28 30.62
N GLU A 698 11.79 18.26 30.23
CA GLU A 698 11.58 17.04 31.02
C GLU A 698 11.37 15.82 30.10
N VAL A 699 11.94 14.68 30.49
CA VAL A 699 11.75 13.39 29.81
C VAL A 699 10.85 12.52 30.68
N GLY A 700 9.63 12.29 30.20
CA GLY A 700 8.65 11.42 30.84
C GLY A 700 8.75 9.96 30.40
N LYS A 701 7.65 9.24 30.56
CA LYS A 701 7.50 7.84 30.13
C LYS A 701 6.96 7.78 28.69
N PRO A 702 7.46 6.87 27.84
CA PRO A 702 6.90 6.65 26.51
C PRO A 702 5.52 6.00 26.59
N GLY A 703 4.80 6.00 25.46
CA GLY A 703 3.57 5.24 25.31
C GLY A 703 3.79 3.73 25.46
N THR A 704 2.73 2.97 25.72
CA THR A 704 2.79 1.52 25.91
C THR A 704 1.61 0.82 25.27
N GLN A 705 1.94 -0.20 24.49
CA GLN A 705 1.02 -1.24 24.06
C GLN A 705 1.08 -2.36 25.11
N GLY A 706 -0.05 -2.70 25.70
CA GLY A 706 -0.16 -3.75 26.71
C GLY A 706 -1.35 -4.66 26.46
N PHE A 707 -1.41 -5.77 27.18
CA PHE A 707 -2.44 -6.80 27.02
C PHE A 707 -3.03 -7.18 28.36
N LEU A 708 -4.30 -7.56 28.38
CA LEU A 708 -4.84 -8.33 29.49
C LEU A 708 -4.15 -9.70 29.53
N SER A 709 -3.61 -10.10 30.68
CA SER A 709 -2.95 -11.40 30.84
C SER A 709 -3.83 -12.45 31.53
N MET A 710 -5.03 -12.04 31.94
CA MET A 710 -6.09 -12.91 32.45
C MET A 710 -7.43 -12.36 32.01
N ASP A 711 -8.42 -13.24 31.90
CA ASP A 711 -9.82 -12.84 31.71
C ASP A 711 -10.24 -11.91 32.86
N ALA A 712 -10.81 -10.76 32.53
CA ALA A 712 -11.36 -9.81 33.46
C ALA A 712 -12.90 -9.86 33.40
N LYS A 713 -13.55 -9.91 34.55
CA LYS A 713 -15.00 -10.11 34.63
C LYS A 713 -15.70 -8.80 34.96
N ALA A 714 -16.95 -8.68 34.50
CA ALA A 714 -17.83 -7.63 34.97
C ALA A 714 -17.90 -7.65 36.52
N GLY A 715 -17.67 -6.49 37.13
CA GLY A 715 -17.56 -6.31 38.58
C GLY A 715 -16.13 -6.23 39.12
N ASP A 716 -15.12 -6.69 38.37
CA ASP A 716 -13.72 -6.65 38.82
C ASP A 716 -13.22 -5.19 38.89
N THR A 717 -12.46 -4.88 39.94
CA THR A 717 -11.78 -3.57 40.13
C THR A 717 -10.27 -3.66 39.97
N ASN A 718 -9.77 -4.80 39.46
CA ASN A 718 -8.37 -5.04 39.23
C ASN A 718 -8.21 -5.87 37.95
N ILE A 719 -7.32 -5.44 37.05
CA ILE A 719 -6.99 -6.16 35.82
C ILE A 719 -5.54 -6.62 35.83
N LYS A 720 -5.27 -7.80 35.27
CA LYS A 720 -3.93 -8.36 35.13
C LYS A 720 -3.39 -8.02 33.76
N VAL A 721 -2.16 -7.51 33.70
CA VAL A 721 -1.60 -6.96 32.47
C VAL A 721 -0.13 -7.28 32.27
N HIS A 722 0.30 -7.26 31.00
CA HIS A 722 1.71 -7.33 30.59
C HIS A 722 1.93 -6.55 29.28
N PRO A 723 3.02 -5.77 29.12
CA PRO A 723 3.87 -5.22 30.17
C PRO A 723 3.15 -4.09 30.94
N ILE A 724 3.67 -3.73 32.13
CA ILE A 724 3.07 -2.68 32.98
C ILE A 724 3.91 -1.39 33.06
N GLY A 725 5.16 -1.44 32.60
CA GLY A 725 6.24 -0.55 33.06
C GLY A 725 6.04 0.96 32.88
N ASN A 726 5.35 1.41 31.83
CA ASN A 726 5.18 2.85 31.58
C ASN A 726 3.81 3.39 31.99
N ILE A 727 2.95 2.56 32.57
CA ILE A 727 1.63 2.98 33.05
C ILE A 727 1.79 3.76 34.37
N SER A 728 0.90 4.72 34.59
CA SER A 728 0.90 5.65 35.72
C SER A 728 -0.51 5.77 36.33
N VAL A 729 -0.57 6.17 37.59
CA VAL A 729 -1.85 6.48 38.26
C VAL A 729 -2.50 7.67 37.56
N GLY A 730 -3.80 7.56 37.26
CA GLY A 730 -4.57 8.53 36.50
C GLY A 730 -4.66 8.24 35.00
N ASP A 731 -3.86 7.30 34.49
CA ASP A 731 -3.97 6.87 33.09
C ASP A 731 -5.35 6.29 32.82
N LYS A 732 -5.85 6.58 31.61
CA LYS A 732 -7.09 6.02 31.10
C LYS A 732 -6.77 4.95 30.08
N ILE A 733 -7.43 3.81 30.19
CA ILE A 733 -7.26 2.66 29.31
C ILE A 733 -8.61 2.34 28.67
N ARG A 734 -8.61 2.22 27.34
CA ARG A 734 -9.74 1.71 26.55
C ARG A 734 -9.62 0.19 26.44
N LEU A 735 -10.68 -0.53 26.76
CA LEU A 735 -10.79 -1.97 26.55
C LEU A 735 -11.87 -2.26 25.51
N ASP A 736 -11.56 -3.22 24.63
CA ASP A 736 -12.51 -3.94 23.77
C ASP A 736 -13.15 -3.10 22.66
N VAL A 737 -14.03 -3.71 21.88
CA VAL A 737 -14.80 -3.08 20.80
C VAL A 737 -16.30 -3.17 21.10
N GLU A 738 -17.12 -2.49 20.30
CA GLU A 738 -18.57 -2.57 20.44
C GLU A 738 -19.08 -3.84 19.76
N SER A 739 -19.27 -4.94 20.50
CA SER A 739 -19.84 -6.20 19.98
C SER A 739 -20.97 -6.74 20.86
N GLU A 740 -21.77 -7.67 20.35
CA GLU A 740 -22.90 -8.25 21.11
C GLU A 740 -22.38 -8.97 22.36
N GLY A 741 -22.90 -8.63 23.55
CA GLY A 741 -22.42 -9.19 24.82
C GLY A 741 -21.10 -8.60 25.34
N HIS A 742 -20.45 -7.75 24.55
CA HIS A 742 -19.22 -7.02 24.87
C HIS A 742 -19.44 -5.51 24.76
N GLY A 743 -18.43 -4.70 25.06
CA GLY A 743 -18.55 -3.26 24.87
C GLY A 743 -17.30 -2.47 25.21
N ILE A 744 -17.16 -1.32 24.56
CA ILE A 744 -16.08 -0.37 24.81
C ILE A 744 -16.15 0.13 26.25
N GLU A 745 -15.09 -0.11 27.02
CA GLU A 745 -14.99 0.32 28.40
C GLU A 745 -13.74 1.18 28.63
N TRP A 746 -13.94 2.36 29.24
CA TRP A 746 -12.86 3.25 29.65
C TRP A 746 -12.66 3.18 31.16
N VAL A 747 -11.49 2.74 31.59
CA VAL A 747 -11.12 2.60 33.00
C VAL A 747 -10.03 3.59 33.37
N THR A 748 -9.99 4.01 34.64
CA THR A 748 -8.94 4.90 35.17
C THR A 748 -8.11 4.16 36.21
N VAL A 749 -6.79 4.16 36.04
CA VAL A 749 -5.85 3.47 36.94
C VAL A 749 -5.69 4.25 38.25
N THR A 750 -5.92 3.59 39.39
CA THR A 750 -5.74 4.19 40.73
C THR A 750 -4.50 3.68 41.45
N ARG A 751 -4.01 2.48 41.10
CA ARG A 751 -2.75 1.91 41.59
C ARG A 751 -2.10 1.06 40.51
N VAL A 752 -0.79 1.22 40.34
CA VAL A 752 0.05 0.38 39.48
C VAL A 752 0.78 -0.65 40.36
N GLY A 753 0.53 -1.94 40.10
CA GLY A 753 1.17 -3.06 40.78
C GLY A 753 2.35 -3.64 39.99
N THR A 754 2.45 -4.96 40.00
CA THR A 754 3.43 -5.78 39.27
C THR A 754 2.76 -6.44 38.07
N GLN A 755 3.49 -6.55 36.95
CA GLN A 755 3.03 -7.25 35.75
C GLN A 755 3.00 -8.77 35.98
N SER A 756 2.27 -9.46 35.10
CA SER A 756 2.34 -10.92 34.98
C SER A 756 3.70 -11.37 34.46
N VAL A 757 4.03 -12.64 34.72
CA VAL A 757 5.31 -13.24 34.28
C VAL A 757 5.50 -13.26 32.76
N ARG A 758 4.41 -13.31 31.98
CA ARG A 758 4.37 -13.26 30.52
C ARG A 758 3.01 -12.75 30.01
N ASN A 759 2.94 -12.50 28.70
CA ASN A 759 1.67 -12.33 27.97
C ASN A 759 1.00 -13.69 27.69
N THR A 760 -0.21 -13.66 27.10
CA THR A 760 -1.05 -14.83 26.83
C THR A 760 -1.08 -15.24 25.36
N PHE A 761 -0.06 -14.89 24.57
CA PHE A 761 -0.04 -15.17 23.13
C PHE A 761 0.00 -16.68 22.80
N ASN A 762 0.52 -17.50 23.73
CA ASN A 762 0.46 -18.96 23.61
C ASN A 762 -0.67 -19.56 24.47
N GLY A 763 -1.74 -18.79 24.66
CA GLY A 763 -2.87 -19.13 25.53
C GLY A 763 -2.77 -18.55 26.96
N PRO A 764 -3.85 -18.70 27.74
CA PRO A 764 -3.97 -18.14 29.10
C PRO A 764 -2.83 -18.56 30.03
N LEU A 765 -2.61 -17.80 31.11
CA LEU A 765 -1.70 -18.21 32.18
C LEU A 765 -2.21 -19.49 32.85
N ALA A 766 -1.30 -20.44 33.08
CA ALA A 766 -1.55 -21.65 33.86
C ALA A 766 -1.72 -21.32 35.35
N ASP A 767 -2.39 -22.20 36.10
CA ASP A 767 -2.69 -21.99 37.53
C ASP A 767 -1.43 -21.78 38.40
N ASN A 768 -0.27 -22.24 37.94
CA ASN A 768 1.01 -22.11 38.63
C ASN A 768 1.87 -20.94 38.16
N GLU A 769 1.40 -20.13 37.20
CA GLU A 769 2.10 -18.94 36.73
C GLU A 769 1.64 -17.70 37.50
N ASP A 770 2.56 -16.78 37.83
CA ASP A 770 2.22 -15.59 38.61
C ASP A 770 1.60 -14.50 37.71
N PRO A 771 0.30 -14.16 37.91
CA PRO A 771 -0.36 -13.12 37.14
C PRO A 771 0.02 -11.71 37.60
N GLY A 772 0.79 -11.57 38.67
CA GLY A 772 1.15 -10.28 39.25
C GLY A 772 -0.04 -9.60 39.94
N THR A 773 0.24 -8.41 40.49
CA THR A 773 -0.78 -7.63 41.22
C THR A 773 -1.61 -6.71 40.32
N GLY A 774 -1.18 -6.46 39.07
CA GLY A 774 -1.99 -5.79 38.05
C GLY A 774 -2.25 -4.30 38.30
N LEU A 775 -3.32 -3.78 37.70
CA LEU A 775 -3.77 -2.39 37.81
C LEU A 775 -5.09 -2.33 38.60
N ASP A 776 -5.15 -1.51 39.65
CA ASP A 776 -6.43 -1.22 40.31
C ASP A 776 -7.16 -0.13 39.54
N LEU A 777 -8.47 -0.30 39.41
CA LEU A 777 -9.36 0.57 38.65
C LEU A 777 -10.20 1.43 39.59
N ALA A 778 -10.56 2.63 39.13
CA ALA A 778 -11.41 3.55 39.89
C ALA A 778 -12.85 3.02 40.03
N GLU A 779 -13.33 2.29 39.04
CA GLU A 779 -14.68 1.75 38.96
C GLU A 779 -14.62 0.26 38.59
N PRO A 780 -15.61 -0.55 39.01
CA PRO A 780 -15.71 -1.94 38.57
C PRO A 780 -16.04 -2.04 37.07
N LEU A 781 -15.51 -3.06 36.41
CA LEU A 781 -15.79 -3.35 35.01
C LEU A 781 -17.28 -3.63 34.77
N LYS A 782 -17.78 -3.26 33.59
CA LYS A 782 -19.15 -3.51 33.14
C LYS A 782 -19.26 -4.74 32.25
N PHE A 783 -18.21 -5.04 31.50
CA PHE A 783 -18.17 -6.15 30.55
C PHE A 783 -17.13 -7.20 30.96
N ASN A 784 -17.24 -8.37 30.36
CA ASN A 784 -16.17 -9.35 30.41
C ASN A 784 -15.17 -9.03 29.30
N HIS A 785 -13.88 -9.22 29.57
CA HIS A 785 -12.80 -9.02 28.63
C HIS A 785 -11.86 -10.21 28.68
N SER A 786 -11.53 -10.75 27.53
CA SER A 786 -10.64 -11.90 27.41
C SER A 786 -9.18 -11.57 27.75
N SER A 787 -8.46 -12.55 28.28
CA SER A 787 -7.00 -12.52 28.26
C SER A 787 -6.50 -12.49 26.82
N ASN A 788 -5.46 -11.70 26.55
CA ASN A 788 -4.87 -11.29 25.27
C ASN A 788 -5.41 -9.98 24.68
N LEU A 789 -6.52 -9.44 25.20
CA LEU A 789 -7.09 -8.20 24.69
C LEU A 789 -6.08 -7.03 24.81
N PRO A 790 -5.70 -6.38 23.70
CA PRO A 790 -4.74 -5.30 23.71
C PRO A 790 -5.36 -3.99 24.19
N PHE A 791 -4.50 -3.10 24.69
CA PHE A 791 -4.83 -1.74 25.04
C PHE A 791 -3.61 -0.82 24.90
N ALA A 792 -3.86 0.48 24.72
CA ALA A 792 -2.83 1.50 24.70
C ALA A 792 -2.86 2.39 25.95
N CYS A 793 -1.70 2.95 26.27
CA CYS A 793 -1.55 4.12 27.13
C CYS A 793 -0.57 5.10 26.48
N ASN A 794 -0.88 6.40 26.52
CA ASN A 794 -0.07 7.45 25.89
C ASN A 794 1.28 7.72 26.59
N GLY A 795 1.41 7.32 27.86
CA GLY A 795 2.55 7.71 28.70
C GLY A 795 2.53 9.22 29.01
N THR A 796 3.59 9.71 29.67
CA THR A 796 3.71 11.14 30.02
C THR A 796 4.52 11.96 29.02
N GLY A 797 5.10 11.31 27.99
CA GLY A 797 5.71 11.97 26.84
C GLY A 797 6.98 12.77 27.14
N ILE A 798 7.29 13.72 26.26
CA ILE A 798 8.44 14.62 26.37
C ILE A 798 7.93 16.04 26.49
N THR A 799 8.35 16.76 27.52
CA THR A 799 8.01 18.18 27.72
C THR A 799 9.14 19.06 27.20
N PHE A 800 8.80 20.19 26.58
CA PHE A 800 9.76 21.06 25.90
C PHE A 800 9.32 22.53 25.86
N GLU A 801 10.27 23.39 25.50
CA GLU A 801 10.06 24.80 25.18
C GLU A 801 10.80 25.21 23.88
N PRO A 802 10.27 26.15 23.08
CA PRO A 802 8.96 26.78 23.20
C PRO A 802 7.80 25.79 22.89
N ALA A 803 6.57 26.21 23.12
CA ALA A 803 5.40 25.46 22.68
C ALA A 803 5.37 25.28 21.15
N THR A 804 4.79 24.18 20.66
CA THR A 804 4.79 23.83 19.24
C THR A 804 4.17 24.93 18.37
N ALA A 805 4.80 25.20 17.23
CA ALA A 805 4.31 26.16 16.26
C ALA A 805 3.28 25.55 15.30
N PHE A 806 3.28 24.22 15.15
CA PHE A 806 2.43 23.46 14.24
C PHE A 806 1.63 22.38 14.98
N ASP A 807 0.61 21.86 14.29
CA ASP A 807 -0.05 20.62 14.70
C ASP A 807 0.87 19.44 14.37
N HIS A 808 0.85 18.42 15.22
CA HIS A 808 1.59 17.18 15.01
C HIS A 808 0.67 15.97 15.01
N SER A 809 1.12 14.88 14.39
CA SER A 809 0.35 13.64 14.25
C SER A 809 1.19 12.43 14.64
N SER A 810 0.53 11.32 15.00
CA SER A 810 1.20 10.02 15.19
C SER A 810 2.16 9.71 14.05
N ASN A 811 3.22 8.98 14.40
CA ASN A 811 4.24 8.51 13.48
C ASN A 811 5.15 9.56 12.84
N GLU A 812 4.92 10.87 13.08
CA GLU A 812 5.90 11.90 12.75
C GLU A 812 7.21 11.67 13.53
N PRO A 813 8.37 11.90 12.90
CA PRO A 813 9.67 11.67 13.54
C PRO A 813 9.95 12.67 14.66
N VAL A 814 10.53 12.19 15.75
CA VAL A 814 11.03 12.98 16.88
C VAL A 814 12.54 12.76 16.97
N LEU A 815 13.30 13.60 16.27
CA LEU A 815 14.74 13.45 16.05
C LEU A 815 15.56 14.07 17.19
N PRO A 816 16.31 13.28 17.98
CA PRO A 816 17.30 13.84 18.90
C PRO A 816 18.43 14.50 18.10
N LEU A 817 18.73 15.79 18.34
CA LEU A 817 19.70 16.51 17.50
C LEU A 817 21.17 16.32 17.93
N GLY A 818 21.44 15.62 19.03
CA GLY A 818 22.76 15.57 19.64
C GLY A 818 23.27 16.96 20.08
N THR A 819 24.59 17.09 20.19
CA THR A 819 25.26 18.36 20.53
C THR A 819 25.81 19.11 19.33
N GLY A 820 25.85 18.48 18.14
CA GLY A 820 26.20 19.11 16.87
C GLY A 820 27.68 19.50 16.74
N ILE A 821 27.98 20.34 15.77
CA ILE A 821 29.31 20.92 15.53
C ILE A 821 29.28 22.38 15.94
N THR A 822 30.25 22.81 16.75
CA THR A 822 30.44 24.23 17.05
C THR A 822 31.41 24.85 16.07
N LEU A 823 31.01 25.96 15.47
CA LEU A 823 31.76 26.72 14.49
C LEU A 823 32.65 27.78 15.18
N ASP A 824 33.73 28.18 14.51
CA ASP A 824 34.62 29.26 14.95
C ASP A 824 33.93 30.63 14.95
N GLN A 825 33.01 30.84 13.99
CA GLN A 825 32.18 32.03 13.86
C GLN A 825 30.74 31.65 13.49
N PRO A 826 29.74 32.47 13.86
CA PRO A 826 28.36 32.27 13.45
C PRO A 826 28.18 32.15 11.93
N LEU A 827 27.13 31.45 11.51
CA LEU A 827 26.69 31.41 10.11
C LEU A 827 26.31 32.81 9.63
N THR A 828 26.62 33.09 8.37
CA THR A 828 26.22 34.35 7.72
C THR A 828 24.93 34.21 6.91
N MET A 829 24.54 32.98 6.56
CA MET A 829 23.37 32.67 5.75
C MET A 829 22.52 31.61 6.42
N ASP A 830 21.26 31.53 5.98
CA ASP A 830 20.37 30.42 6.31
C ASP A 830 20.72 29.22 5.41
N HIS A 831 20.64 28.03 5.98
CA HIS A 831 20.83 26.76 5.28
C HIS A 831 19.68 25.81 5.60
N GLU A 832 19.08 25.23 4.56
CA GLU A 832 17.97 24.29 4.73
C GLU A 832 18.44 22.90 5.17
N ILE A 833 17.49 22.05 5.55
CA ILE A 833 17.75 20.63 5.83
C ILE A 833 18.38 19.94 4.62
N ASN A 834 19.28 18.99 4.89
CA ASN A 834 20.08 18.28 3.90
C ASN A 834 21.04 19.16 3.07
N SER A 835 21.27 20.43 3.46
CA SER A 835 22.40 21.19 2.91
C SER A 835 23.70 20.43 3.12
N VAL A 836 24.58 20.49 2.12
CA VAL A 836 25.90 19.85 2.11
C VAL A 836 26.71 20.29 3.31
N ILE A 837 27.32 19.32 4.00
CA ILE A 837 28.40 19.54 4.95
C ILE A 837 29.59 18.71 4.48
N ARG A 838 30.60 19.36 3.90
CA ARG A 838 31.74 18.68 3.29
C ARG A 838 33.03 19.06 4.02
N ASP A 839 33.74 18.04 4.46
CA ASP A 839 35.10 18.14 4.99
C ASP A 839 36.04 17.37 4.05
N GLU A 840 36.88 18.09 3.30
CA GLU A 840 37.75 17.49 2.28
C GLU A 840 38.81 16.55 2.86
N LYS A 841 39.12 16.66 4.17
CA LYS A 841 40.10 15.78 4.82
C LYS A 841 39.49 14.44 5.20
N VAL A 842 38.17 14.33 5.24
CA VAL A 842 37.49 13.10 5.67
C VAL A 842 37.44 12.10 4.52
N THR A 843 38.09 10.97 4.72
CA THR A 843 38.13 9.84 3.77
C THR A 843 37.27 8.65 4.17
N THR A 844 36.64 8.71 5.34
CA THR A 844 35.88 7.61 5.95
C THR A 844 34.36 7.77 5.86
N ALA A 845 33.88 8.89 5.30
CA ALA A 845 32.45 9.20 5.13
C ALA A 845 32.21 9.99 3.83
N GLY A 846 31.00 9.92 3.30
CA GLY A 846 30.62 10.49 2.01
C GLY A 846 31.24 9.76 0.83
N TYR A 847 30.98 10.25 -0.38
CA TYR A 847 31.53 9.71 -1.63
C TYR A 847 33.05 9.91 -1.71
N GLN A 848 33.78 8.83 -2.00
CA GLN A 848 35.25 8.79 -2.07
C GLN A 848 35.78 8.32 -3.43
N GLY A 849 34.90 8.21 -4.43
CA GLY A 849 35.27 7.69 -5.74
C GLY A 849 36.00 8.71 -6.63
N THR A 850 36.50 8.21 -7.77
CA THR A 850 37.02 9.04 -8.86
C THR A 850 36.24 8.75 -10.14
N PRO A 851 35.81 9.77 -10.92
CA PRO A 851 36.06 11.21 -10.74
C PRO A 851 35.34 11.81 -9.52
N ALA A 852 35.72 13.04 -9.15
CA ALA A 852 34.94 13.86 -8.23
C ALA A 852 33.54 14.09 -8.80
N PRO A 853 32.50 14.18 -7.95
CA PRO A 853 31.13 14.37 -8.43
C PRO A 853 30.96 15.76 -9.04
N ASP A 854 30.05 15.86 -10.01
CA ASP A 854 29.64 17.14 -10.60
C ASP A 854 28.87 18.00 -9.58
N GLN A 855 28.18 17.34 -8.64
CA GLN A 855 27.46 17.98 -7.55
C GLN A 855 27.52 17.14 -6.27
N TRP A 856 27.68 17.78 -5.11
CA TRP A 856 27.53 17.11 -3.84
C TRP A 856 26.08 17.22 -3.38
N PHE A 857 25.58 16.23 -2.67
CA PHE A 857 24.31 16.37 -1.99
C PHE A 857 24.46 16.01 -0.53
N GLY A 858 23.80 16.79 0.31
CA GLY A 858 23.82 16.61 1.75
C GLY A 858 22.70 15.70 2.21
N GLY A 859 22.14 14.79 1.40
CA GLY A 859 21.19 13.73 1.78
C GLY A 859 19.71 13.91 1.34
N PRO A 860 18.78 13.03 1.78
CA PRO A 860 18.97 11.98 2.79
C PRO A 860 19.94 10.87 2.33
N ALA A 861 20.52 10.14 3.27
CA ALA A 861 21.31 8.95 2.93
C ALA A 861 20.40 7.86 2.35
N PHE A 862 20.92 7.03 1.45
CA PHE A 862 20.18 5.89 0.94
C PHE A 862 19.97 4.85 2.04
N PHE A 863 18.72 4.42 2.22
CA PHE A 863 18.46 3.29 3.07
C PHE A 863 18.90 2.00 2.37
N ILE A 864 19.59 1.13 3.12
CA ILE A 864 20.31 -0.02 2.57
C ILE A 864 19.42 -1.10 1.94
N SER A 865 18.17 -1.21 2.38
CA SER A 865 17.27 -2.26 1.91
C SER A 865 16.33 -1.79 0.82
N ALA A 866 15.85 -0.55 0.86
CA ALA A 866 14.84 -0.06 -0.07
C ALA A 866 14.75 1.48 -0.11
N GLY A 867 14.17 2.01 -1.19
CA GLY A 867 13.91 3.43 -1.36
C GLY A 867 13.29 3.73 -2.72
N ASN A 868 12.99 5.01 -2.94
CA ASN A 868 12.51 5.53 -4.21
C ASN A 868 13.32 6.74 -4.66
N MET A 869 13.46 6.90 -5.98
CA MET A 869 14.01 8.10 -6.61
C MET A 869 13.09 8.57 -7.74
N VAL A 870 12.87 9.89 -7.82
CA VAL A 870 12.13 10.53 -8.92
C VAL A 870 12.94 11.71 -9.45
N LEU A 871 13.26 11.66 -10.75
CA LEU A 871 13.88 12.77 -11.48
C LEU A 871 12.80 13.61 -12.15
N ARG A 872 12.83 14.92 -11.93
CA ARG A 872 11.89 15.88 -12.53
C ARG A 872 12.61 16.96 -13.32
N ASP A 873 11.99 17.37 -14.42
CA ASP A 873 12.41 18.55 -15.17
C ASP A 873 12.09 19.85 -14.40
N ALA A 874 12.54 20.98 -14.93
CA ALA A 874 12.31 22.31 -14.34
C ALA A 874 10.83 22.72 -14.27
N ALA A 875 9.93 22.04 -14.99
CA ALA A 875 8.48 22.26 -14.93
C ALA A 875 7.77 21.29 -13.96
N GLY A 876 8.52 20.39 -13.32
CA GLY A 876 8.01 19.40 -12.38
C GLY A 876 7.53 18.10 -13.02
N ASN A 877 7.67 17.92 -14.33
CA ASN A 877 7.32 16.65 -14.99
C ASN A 877 8.33 15.58 -14.57
N VAL A 878 7.83 14.39 -14.23
CA VAL A 878 8.64 13.19 -14.04
C VAL A 878 9.28 12.81 -15.36
N VAL A 879 10.61 12.77 -15.37
CA VAL A 879 11.45 12.34 -16.48
C VAL A 879 11.78 10.84 -16.35
N ASP A 880 12.00 10.39 -15.12
CA ASP A 880 12.36 9.02 -14.78
C ASP A 880 12.03 8.75 -13.30
N GLY A 881 11.72 7.50 -12.97
CA GLY A 881 11.40 7.08 -11.62
C GLY A 881 11.78 5.64 -11.36
N LEU A 882 12.25 5.35 -10.16
CA LEU A 882 12.48 3.96 -9.77
C LEU A 882 12.21 3.70 -8.30
N ASN A 883 11.67 2.52 -8.05
CA ASN A 883 11.68 1.88 -6.74
C ASN A 883 12.81 0.85 -6.71
N TYR A 884 13.54 0.77 -5.59
CA TYR A 884 14.56 -0.26 -5.38
C TYR A 884 14.32 -1.02 -4.08
N GLY A 885 14.58 -2.33 -4.10
CA GLY A 885 14.46 -3.22 -2.95
C GLY A 885 13.02 -3.57 -2.54
N LEU A 886 12.15 -2.56 -2.38
CA LEU A 886 10.69 -2.67 -2.16
C LEU A 886 9.95 -1.67 -3.05
N ILE A 887 8.63 -1.80 -3.17
CA ILE A 887 7.78 -0.79 -3.84
C ILE A 887 7.46 0.32 -2.82
N VAL A 888 8.31 1.34 -2.75
CA VAL A 888 8.19 2.43 -1.77
C VAL A 888 7.15 3.48 -2.18
N ASP A 889 7.15 3.87 -3.46
CA ASP A 889 6.19 4.76 -4.10
C ASP A 889 5.58 4.08 -5.34
N PRO A 890 4.45 3.36 -5.20
CA PRO A 890 3.83 2.60 -6.29
C PRO A 890 3.59 3.40 -7.57
N TRP A 891 3.17 4.67 -7.44
CA TRP A 891 2.84 5.53 -8.58
C TRP A 891 4.06 5.89 -9.45
N ALA A 892 5.26 5.85 -8.87
CA ALA A 892 6.52 6.15 -9.54
C ALA A 892 7.21 4.89 -10.07
N ALA A 893 6.65 3.71 -9.79
CA ALA A 893 7.20 2.45 -10.23
C ALA A 893 6.96 2.24 -11.74
N GLU A 894 7.86 1.49 -12.36
CA GLU A 894 7.80 1.18 -13.79
C GLU A 894 7.85 -0.33 -13.99
N GLY A 895 6.96 -0.85 -14.82
CA GLY A 895 6.83 -2.26 -15.15
C GLY A 895 5.54 -2.88 -14.62
N TYR A 896 5.31 -4.15 -14.95
CA TYR A 896 4.11 -4.86 -14.51
C TYR A 896 4.21 -5.30 -13.05
N MET A 897 3.18 -5.00 -12.26
CA MET A 897 3.18 -5.22 -10.80
C MET A 897 2.52 -6.53 -10.35
N GLY A 898 1.71 -7.16 -11.21
CA GLY A 898 0.86 -8.30 -10.83
C GLY A 898 1.38 -9.68 -11.23
N VAL A 899 2.71 -9.89 -11.24
CA VAL A 899 3.30 -11.22 -11.53
C VAL A 899 2.97 -12.17 -10.39
N SER A 900 2.41 -13.36 -10.67
CA SER A 900 2.02 -14.32 -9.63
C SER A 900 2.98 -15.51 -9.54
N GLU A 901 3.85 -15.48 -8.54
CA GLU A 901 4.77 -16.55 -8.17
C GLU A 901 5.05 -16.47 -6.66
N ILE A 902 5.61 -17.53 -6.06
CA ILE A 902 5.83 -17.59 -4.60
C ILE A 902 6.71 -16.44 -4.07
N GLU A 903 7.74 -16.02 -4.83
CA GLU A 903 8.66 -14.92 -4.48
C GLU A 903 8.30 -13.57 -5.16
N ALA A 904 7.20 -13.53 -5.93
CA ALA A 904 6.83 -12.32 -6.67
C ALA A 904 6.47 -11.17 -5.72
N SER A 905 6.92 -9.97 -6.06
CA SER A 905 6.75 -8.79 -5.19
C SER A 905 6.76 -7.45 -5.95
N GLY A 906 6.14 -7.43 -7.13
CA GLY A 906 6.14 -6.28 -8.04
C GLY A 906 7.49 -6.00 -8.73
N CYS A 907 7.45 -5.18 -9.78
CA CYS A 907 8.61 -4.80 -10.58
C CYS A 907 9.38 -3.62 -9.95
N LYS A 908 10.64 -3.85 -9.60
CA LYS A 908 11.53 -2.88 -8.93
C LYS A 908 12.99 -3.16 -9.28
N ALA A 909 13.83 -2.14 -9.15
CA ALA A 909 15.27 -2.31 -9.23
C ALA A 909 15.78 -3.14 -8.03
N PRO A 910 16.81 -3.98 -8.21
CA PRO A 910 17.43 -4.65 -7.09
C PRO A 910 18.13 -3.64 -6.16
N SER A 911 18.22 -3.93 -4.86
CA SER A 911 19.12 -3.16 -3.99
C SER A 911 20.57 -3.57 -4.27
N PRO A 912 21.54 -2.64 -4.36
CA PRO A 912 22.96 -2.95 -4.53
C PRO A 912 23.59 -3.65 -3.32
N ARG A 913 22.82 -3.94 -2.26
CA ARG A 913 23.23 -4.81 -1.15
C ARG A 913 22.41 -6.10 -1.24
N ILE A 914 23.05 -7.25 -1.45
CA ILE A 914 22.37 -8.55 -1.51
C ILE A 914 21.73 -8.83 -0.13
N THR A 915 20.43 -8.59 -0.01
CA THR A 915 19.57 -9.32 0.91
C THR A 915 18.75 -10.26 0.06
N THR A 916 18.89 -11.54 0.32
CA THR A 916 18.20 -12.64 -0.36
C THR A 916 16.72 -12.33 -0.52
N THR A 917 16.20 -12.71 -1.68
CA THR A 917 14.79 -12.67 -2.05
C THR A 917 13.89 -13.18 -0.91
N GLY A 918 12.74 -12.51 -0.75
CA GLY A 918 11.54 -13.05 -0.12
C GLY A 918 11.65 -13.64 1.30
N VAL A 919 10.91 -13.04 2.22
CA VAL A 919 10.54 -13.60 3.53
C VAL A 919 11.64 -13.53 4.61
N ASN A 920 11.32 -12.80 5.69
CA ASN A 920 12.10 -12.62 6.92
C ASN A 920 13.42 -11.84 6.81
N ILE A 921 13.33 -10.51 6.95
CA ILE A 921 14.47 -9.68 7.39
C ILE A 921 14.72 -9.92 8.89
N SER A 922 15.14 -11.13 9.26
CA SER A 922 15.85 -11.28 10.53
C SER A 922 17.20 -10.61 10.38
N ALA A 923 17.57 -9.73 11.32
CA ALA A 923 18.83 -8.97 11.32
C ALA A 923 20.11 -9.85 11.26
N ASN A 924 19.97 -11.19 11.27
CA ASN A 924 21.04 -12.16 11.34
C ASN A 924 21.42 -12.81 9.99
N ALA A 925 20.77 -12.47 8.87
CA ALA A 925 21.15 -12.94 7.54
C ALA A 925 21.80 -11.83 6.69
N ILE A 926 22.77 -11.11 7.26
CA ILE A 926 23.62 -10.19 6.49
C ILE A 926 24.70 -11.05 5.81
N ASN A 927 24.50 -11.42 4.54
CA ASN A 927 25.63 -11.87 3.72
C ASN A 927 26.74 -10.80 3.78
N PRO A 928 28.03 -11.19 3.80
CA PRO A 928 29.12 -10.23 3.84
C PRO A 928 28.96 -9.23 2.69
N VAL A 929 29.02 -7.94 3.00
CA VAL A 929 28.94 -6.87 2.01
C VAL A 929 30.05 -7.10 1.00
N GLN A 930 29.71 -7.40 -0.25
CA GLN A 930 30.71 -7.30 -1.31
C GLN A 930 31.00 -5.81 -1.50
N PRO A 931 32.26 -5.37 -1.38
CA PRO A 931 32.61 -3.98 -1.56
C PRO A 931 32.32 -3.53 -3.00
N ASP A 932 32.02 -2.23 -3.16
CA ASP A 932 31.86 -1.57 -4.46
C ASP A 932 30.72 -2.05 -5.40
N MET A 933 29.60 -2.53 -4.87
CA MET A 933 28.40 -2.84 -5.68
C MET A 933 27.56 -1.59 -6.00
N SER A 934 27.08 -1.48 -7.23
CA SER A 934 26.09 -0.49 -7.67
C SER A 934 24.93 -1.16 -8.42
N THR A 935 23.80 -0.49 -8.53
CA THR A 935 22.67 -0.93 -9.35
C THR A 935 22.48 0.06 -10.48
N GLY A 936 22.48 -0.42 -11.72
CA GLY A 936 22.39 0.45 -12.90
C GLY A 936 21.77 -0.20 -14.12
N ARG A 937 21.58 0.60 -15.18
CA ARG A 937 20.97 0.20 -16.46
C ARG A 937 22.03 -0.36 -17.42
N TYR A 938 21.74 -1.50 -18.08
CA TYR A 938 22.68 -2.12 -19.04
C TYR A 938 22.06 -2.49 -20.39
N PRO A 939 22.63 -1.97 -21.50
CA PRO A 939 23.58 -0.84 -21.58
C PRO A 939 23.04 0.47 -20.97
N ASP A 940 23.91 1.46 -20.76
CA ASP A 940 23.54 2.76 -20.17
C ASP A 940 22.35 3.40 -20.88
N GLY A 941 21.48 4.03 -20.10
CA GLY A 941 20.29 4.72 -20.60
C GLY A 941 19.21 3.82 -21.19
N LYS A 942 19.36 2.49 -21.12
CA LYS A 942 18.33 1.55 -21.52
C LYS A 942 17.11 1.68 -20.60
N ASP A 943 15.99 2.04 -21.19
CA ASP A 943 14.71 2.22 -20.52
C ASP A 943 13.61 1.54 -21.34
N ASN A 944 12.95 0.55 -20.76
CA ASN A 944 11.82 -0.16 -21.35
C ASN A 944 10.57 0.01 -20.49
N ASP A 945 10.48 1.11 -19.72
CA ASP A 945 9.41 1.35 -18.76
C ASP A 945 9.29 0.20 -17.74
N SER A 946 10.42 -0.38 -17.31
CA SER A 946 10.43 -1.54 -16.40
C SER A 946 11.68 -1.59 -15.54
N ASN A 947 11.53 -1.18 -14.27
CA ASN A 947 12.65 -1.10 -13.32
C ASN A 947 13.35 -2.47 -13.13
N CYS A 948 12.59 -3.56 -13.10
CA CYS A 948 13.12 -4.91 -12.87
C CYS A 948 13.83 -5.52 -14.09
N SER A 949 13.55 -5.06 -15.31
CA SER A 949 14.28 -5.49 -16.51
C SER A 949 15.46 -4.58 -16.85
N ASP A 950 15.35 -3.31 -16.48
CA ASP A 950 16.30 -2.28 -16.86
C ASP A 950 17.49 -2.24 -15.91
N PHE A 951 17.26 -2.44 -14.60
CA PHE A 951 18.31 -2.39 -13.59
C PHE A 951 18.88 -3.74 -13.21
N LYS A 952 20.19 -3.79 -12.98
CA LYS A 952 20.91 -4.97 -12.47
C LYS A 952 21.94 -4.54 -11.44
N VAL A 953 22.20 -5.40 -10.46
CA VAL A 953 23.35 -5.24 -9.55
C VAL A 953 24.62 -5.56 -10.32
N GLN A 954 25.61 -4.68 -10.20
CA GLN A 954 26.93 -4.86 -10.75
C GLN A 954 27.94 -5.23 -9.67
N ASN A 955 28.83 -6.14 -10.06
CA ASN A 955 30.17 -6.25 -9.52
C ASN A 955 31.13 -5.69 -10.56
N ASN A 956 31.92 -4.67 -10.19
CA ASN A 956 33.03 -4.23 -11.02
C ASN A 956 34.35 -4.80 -10.46
N VAL A 957 35.31 -5.04 -11.36
CA VAL A 957 36.66 -5.40 -10.97
C VAL A 957 37.65 -4.75 -11.92
N LEU A 958 38.75 -4.26 -11.37
CA LEU A 958 39.83 -3.72 -12.17
C LEU A 958 40.58 -4.84 -12.88
N MET A 959 40.86 -4.66 -14.16
CA MET A 959 41.86 -5.47 -14.85
C MET A 959 43.25 -5.09 -14.32
N LEU A 960 44.00 -6.09 -13.85
CA LEU A 960 45.38 -5.91 -13.35
C LEU A 960 46.41 -5.74 -14.47
N ALA A 961 46.05 -6.12 -15.69
CA ALA A 961 46.91 -6.02 -16.87
C ALA A 961 46.06 -5.81 -18.12
N ALA A 962 46.62 -5.09 -19.10
CA ALA A 962 46.02 -4.97 -20.42
C ALA A 962 45.91 -6.36 -21.07
N SER A 963 44.76 -6.63 -21.72
CA SER A 963 44.56 -7.84 -22.51
C SER A 963 44.74 -7.52 -23.99
N THR A 964 45.40 -8.40 -24.73
CA THR A 964 45.53 -8.26 -26.20
C THR A 964 44.30 -8.80 -26.90
N ALA A 965 43.92 -8.22 -28.04
CA ALA A 965 42.82 -8.72 -28.86
C ALA A 965 42.98 -10.24 -29.15
N GLY A 966 41.90 -10.99 -28.96
CA GLY A 966 41.89 -12.45 -29.13
C GLY A 966 42.29 -13.26 -27.89
N SER A 967 42.61 -12.61 -26.76
CA SER A 967 42.82 -13.31 -25.49
C SER A 967 41.54 -13.96 -24.99
N ASP A 968 41.63 -15.20 -24.50
CA ASP A 968 40.55 -15.93 -23.82
C ASP A 968 40.69 -15.91 -22.29
N ASN A 969 41.67 -15.15 -21.77
CA ASN A 969 41.98 -15.01 -20.36
C ASN A 969 42.25 -13.55 -20.00
N ILE A 970 41.57 -13.04 -18.98
CA ILE A 970 41.76 -11.70 -18.43
C ILE A 970 42.24 -11.77 -16.98
N LYS A 971 43.17 -10.89 -16.60
CA LYS A 971 43.67 -10.80 -15.22
C LYS A 971 42.92 -9.70 -14.48
N VAL A 972 42.22 -10.07 -13.43
CA VAL A 972 41.39 -9.18 -12.62
C VAL A 972 41.87 -9.12 -11.18
N ALA A 973 41.57 -8.01 -10.50
CA ALA A 973 42.03 -7.76 -9.12
C ALA A 973 41.43 -8.73 -8.09
N SER A 974 40.25 -9.27 -8.38
CA SER A 974 39.55 -10.27 -7.59
C SER A 974 38.63 -11.08 -8.49
N VAL A 975 38.42 -12.34 -8.14
CA VAL A 975 37.41 -13.18 -8.81
C VAL A 975 36.13 -13.34 -7.97
N ALA A 976 36.06 -12.67 -6.82
CA ALA A 976 34.88 -12.70 -5.97
C ALA A 976 33.66 -12.15 -6.73
N GLY A 977 32.54 -12.89 -6.67
CA GLY A 977 31.31 -12.50 -7.36
C GLY A 977 31.27 -12.83 -8.86
N PHE A 978 32.30 -13.52 -9.39
CA PHE A 978 32.26 -14.11 -10.72
C PHE A 978 31.90 -15.59 -10.69
N SER A 979 31.17 -16.07 -11.69
CA SER A 979 30.76 -17.47 -11.83
C SER A 979 30.86 -17.97 -13.28
N ASN A 980 31.06 -19.28 -13.44
CA ASN A 980 31.07 -19.91 -14.76
C ASN A 980 29.71 -19.74 -15.44
N GLY A 981 29.70 -19.33 -16.71
CA GLY A 981 28.50 -19.01 -17.48
C GLY A 981 28.02 -17.56 -17.33
N GLN A 982 28.62 -16.76 -16.44
CA GLN A 982 28.26 -15.36 -16.28
C GLN A 982 28.71 -14.53 -17.49
N LYS A 983 27.79 -13.70 -17.99
CA LYS A 983 28.12 -12.70 -19.01
C LYS A 983 28.77 -11.48 -18.34
N ILE A 984 29.90 -11.04 -18.87
CA ILE A 984 30.65 -9.87 -18.41
C ILE A 984 30.82 -8.87 -19.55
N ILE A 985 30.99 -7.61 -19.18
CA ILE A 985 31.44 -6.54 -20.08
C ILE A 985 32.89 -6.24 -19.73
N ILE A 986 33.75 -6.16 -20.74
CA ILE A 986 35.17 -5.84 -20.60
C ILE A 986 35.38 -4.47 -21.24
N ASP A 987 36.08 -3.57 -20.53
CA ASP A 987 36.33 -2.18 -20.94
C ASP A 987 35.03 -1.33 -21.07
N LYS A 988 35.11 -0.12 -21.62
CA LYS A 988 34.02 0.85 -21.72
C LYS A 988 33.91 1.53 -23.08
N GLY A 989 32.72 2.08 -23.37
CA GLY A 989 32.45 2.86 -24.58
C GLY A 989 32.66 2.06 -25.86
N ALA A 990 33.31 2.66 -26.87
CA ALA A 990 33.54 2.03 -28.17
C ALA A 990 34.46 0.79 -28.11
N ASN A 991 35.21 0.61 -27.02
CA ASN A 991 36.08 -0.54 -26.81
C ASN A 991 35.39 -1.66 -26.01
N SER A 992 34.15 -1.45 -25.55
CA SER A 992 33.47 -2.45 -24.71
C SER A 992 33.18 -3.72 -25.52
N GLU A 993 33.50 -4.87 -24.95
CA GLU A 993 33.12 -6.17 -25.51
C GLU A 993 32.40 -7.02 -24.45
N THR A 994 31.52 -7.91 -24.90
CA THR A 994 30.86 -8.87 -24.00
C THR A 994 31.50 -10.23 -24.10
N ALA A 995 31.83 -10.83 -22.97
CA ALA A 995 32.30 -12.22 -22.89
C ALA A 995 31.40 -13.04 -21.96
N VAL A 996 31.49 -14.36 -22.07
CA VAL A 996 30.89 -15.30 -21.10
C VAL A 996 32.03 -16.02 -20.40
N ILE A 997 32.05 -15.95 -19.08
CA ILE A 997 33.09 -16.59 -18.28
C ILE A 997 32.99 -18.09 -18.45
N ARG A 998 34.02 -18.71 -19.01
CA ARG A 998 34.09 -20.18 -19.10
C ARG A 998 34.55 -20.80 -17.77
N ALA A 999 35.52 -20.16 -17.12
CA ALA A 999 36.13 -20.59 -15.88
C ALA A 999 36.62 -19.37 -15.09
N VAL A 1000 36.46 -19.40 -13.76
CA VAL A 1000 36.97 -18.42 -12.80
C VAL A 1000 38.20 -18.95 -12.09
#